data_AF-A0A968JD82-F1
#
_entry.id   AF-A0A968JD82-F1
#
_cell.length_a   1.000
_cell.length_b   1.000
_cell.length_c   1.000
_cell.angle_alpha   90.00
_cell.angle_beta   90.00
_cell.angle_gamma   90.00
#
_symmetry.space_group_name_H-M   'P 1'
#
loop_
_entity.id
_entity.type
_entity.pdbx_description
1 polymer ?
#
loop_
_entity_poly.entity_id
_entity_poly.type
_entity_poly.pdbx_seq_one_letter_code
_entity_poly.pdbx_strand_id
1 'polypeptide(L)'
;MSDLRAVYAQKALNQVPRLLSNLDRNPFSPTYGCFHRDYWLDKTSDFPDAVRQFAVQALALVYRHEFPGNIYYRQPKIRDWAIAGLDYWTRIQHSDGSFDEFYPFERGWVGPTAFTTFTSVEAYNLLADELPDDVAIRVRLAVHRAAHFIAAGESEEDHLANHHAMACLAVWKAHRLLGDQSLLDGYRRLWNGFLTYHRDEGWAREYDGVDPGYLSATVSFLAKIYQDDPAPELLEVMRKSVEFSSYFAYPNGFYGGSMGSRNTLHFYAHGYEVMGRALPLAAAVAEKMLQGLAEDKLVPPDIISDRYVVYRVPEFLQAYLDYTPRPADLPPLPYEHEPFRRYFPGARVYVATLPDRYVLANLAKGGVVKVFDCTTGRLLLNDCGLLGELEDGQVVTSQWVDPTYTAQADERGWSVTGTLNAVPSNKLFTPLKNILFRSALVALGWNSQFSHMLKGGIRRTLMLGRRPVPITFRRTLQIDETSSSLTLTDEVRRTDGDTFLRRMAVGDEFFVRYVPQSRYFQSQELEVQGHTLDPIALAAFNMGRRLMLVQVVPDEPGQPPALHTQADDQPISQESAALPFGVYDVDYFEGRKKKPQLIYRLRRRTDEVEEALRRYSNGHLKVVVDVGTADGLMLTNLRQRMGDLTFLGFDLGLALLRANKDGIFKGQADALQMPVASGTADAIIATAIIEHVPDAGAMLQECLRMLRPGGIMVATTPDPTLERISARIGLLKEPGHQETFNLQQLRDLFERAGFEVVQTKKFMFSPVGFPAEKVIERGISAAGLDVVMANQLIVGRKRG
;
A
#
# COMPACT_ATOMS: atom_id res chain seq x y z
N MET A 1 41.74 -9.73 -8.73
CA MET A 1 40.38 -9.21 -8.48
C MET A 1 39.85 -8.70 -9.80
N SER A 2 38.63 -9.06 -10.18
CA SER A 2 37.96 -8.46 -11.35
C SER A 2 37.92 -6.94 -11.19
N ASP A 3 38.05 -6.19 -12.28
CA ASP A 3 37.84 -4.74 -12.27
C ASP A 3 36.42 -4.43 -11.77
N LEU A 4 36.27 -4.03 -10.51
CA LEU A 4 34.97 -3.89 -9.85
C LEU A 4 34.10 -2.84 -10.57
N ARG A 5 34.73 -1.81 -11.14
CA ARG A 5 34.08 -0.80 -12.00
C ARG A 5 33.34 -1.45 -13.17
N ALA A 6 33.84 -2.56 -13.73
CA ALA A 6 33.21 -3.25 -14.85
C ALA A 6 31.80 -3.77 -14.51
N VAL A 7 31.45 -3.92 -13.24
CA VAL A 7 30.10 -4.29 -12.78
C VAL A 7 29.06 -3.27 -13.26
N TYR A 8 29.35 -1.96 -13.20
CA TYR A 8 28.44 -0.94 -13.73
C TYR A 8 28.14 -1.16 -15.21
N ALA A 9 29.19 -1.33 -16.02
CA ALA A 9 29.06 -1.56 -17.46
C ALA A 9 28.31 -2.86 -17.75
N GLN A 10 28.64 -3.94 -17.05
CA GLN A 10 27.99 -5.24 -17.24
C GLN A 10 26.48 -5.17 -16.93
N LYS A 11 26.11 -4.59 -15.78
CA LYS A 11 24.70 -4.44 -15.38
C LYS A 11 23.91 -3.59 -16.38
N ALA A 12 24.53 -2.54 -16.92
CA ALA A 12 23.90 -1.69 -17.93
C ALA A 12 23.80 -2.37 -19.31
N LEU A 13 24.88 -2.94 -19.83
CA LEU A 13 24.95 -3.57 -21.15
C LEU A 13 23.98 -4.75 -21.28
N ASN A 14 23.80 -5.51 -20.19
CA ASN A 14 22.84 -6.61 -20.14
C ASN A 14 21.38 -6.17 -20.40
N GLN A 15 21.06 -4.88 -20.21
CA GLN A 15 19.73 -4.35 -20.46
C GLN A 15 19.55 -3.71 -21.85
N VAL A 16 20.63 -3.48 -22.61
CA VAL A 16 20.50 -2.88 -23.95
C VAL A 16 19.58 -3.70 -24.88
N PRO A 17 19.61 -5.06 -24.91
CA PRO A 17 18.65 -5.85 -25.67
C PRO A 17 17.19 -5.60 -25.26
N ARG A 18 16.95 -5.38 -23.97
CA ARG A 18 15.62 -5.07 -23.41
C ARG A 18 15.16 -3.67 -23.85
N LEU A 19 16.05 -2.67 -23.84
CA LEU A 19 15.76 -1.33 -24.37
C LEU A 19 15.44 -1.38 -25.88
N LEU A 20 16.23 -2.12 -26.66
CA LEU A 20 16.01 -2.31 -28.10
C LEU A 20 14.73 -3.09 -28.42
N SER A 21 14.30 -3.98 -27.53
CA SER A 21 13.02 -4.70 -27.65
C SER A 21 11.82 -3.80 -27.36
N ASN A 22 12.02 -2.73 -26.60
CA ASN A 22 11.03 -1.70 -26.34
C ASN A 22 10.95 -0.64 -27.45
N LEU A 23 11.96 -0.56 -28.32
CA LEU A 23 12.05 0.40 -29.43
C LEU A 23 11.31 -0.08 -30.68
N ASP A 24 10.45 0.78 -31.23
CA ASP A 24 9.97 0.66 -32.61
C ASP A 24 11.10 0.97 -33.59
N ARG A 25 11.60 -0.08 -34.24
CA ARG A 25 12.75 -0.05 -35.14
C ARG A 25 12.35 -0.10 -36.63
N ASN A 26 11.05 -0.04 -36.94
CA ASN A 26 10.58 -0.08 -38.32
C ASN A 26 10.54 1.35 -38.91
N PRO A 27 11.40 1.71 -39.88
CA PRO A 27 11.45 3.06 -40.44
C PRO A 27 10.18 3.48 -41.19
N PHE A 28 9.32 2.53 -41.56
CA PHE A 28 8.02 2.80 -42.18
C PHE A 28 6.88 2.95 -41.17
N SER A 29 7.17 2.75 -39.88
CA SER A 29 6.19 2.91 -38.81
C SER A 29 6.00 4.39 -38.47
N PRO A 30 4.76 4.86 -38.24
CA PRO A 30 4.53 6.21 -37.74
C PRO A 30 5.17 6.45 -36.36
N THR A 31 5.39 5.38 -35.60
CA THR A 31 6.03 5.40 -34.27
C THR A 31 7.51 5.04 -34.29
N TYR A 32 8.17 5.01 -35.46
CA TYR A 32 9.61 4.78 -35.55
C TYR A 32 10.38 5.66 -34.56
N GLY A 33 11.20 5.05 -33.69
CA GLY A 33 11.90 5.74 -32.60
C GLY A 33 11.21 5.72 -31.23
N CYS A 34 10.00 5.17 -31.10
CA CYS A 34 9.27 5.08 -29.84
C CYS A 34 9.77 3.93 -28.97
N PHE A 35 10.17 4.22 -27.71
CA PHE A 35 10.56 3.22 -26.70
C PHE A 35 9.39 2.70 -25.84
N HIS A 36 8.14 3.06 -26.17
CA HIS A 36 6.96 2.64 -25.40
C HIS A 36 6.24 1.48 -26.09
N ARG A 37 6.73 0.25 -25.88
CA ARG A 37 6.18 -0.98 -26.50
C ARG A 37 4.68 -1.17 -26.26
N ASP A 38 4.23 -0.88 -25.04
CA ASP A 38 2.83 -0.94 -24.64
C ASP A 38 1.92 -0.05 -25.52
N TYR A 39 2.48 1.02 -26.10
CA TYR A 39 1.79 1.96 -27.00
C TYR A 39 1.96 1.60 -28.49
N TRP A 40 3.19 1.37 -28.96
CA TRP A 40 3.40 1.17 -30.40
C TRP A 40 3.09 -0.26 -30.87
N LEU A 41 3.25 -1.27 -30.00
CA LEU A 41 3.02 -2.68 -30.32
C LEU A 41 1.77 -3.24 -29.65
N ASP A 42 1.72 -3.25 -28.31
CA ASP A 42 0.72 -4.02 -27.57
C ASP A 42 -0.65 -3.33 -27.52
N LYS A 43 -0.70 -2.01 -27.79
CA LYS A 43 -1.91 -1.18 -27.80
C LYS A 43 -2.69 -1.19 -26.48
N THR A 44 -1.99 -1.39 -25.38
CA THR A 44 -2.53 -1.32 -24.01
C THR A 44 -2.44 0.09 -23.43
N SER A 45 -1.59 0.95 -24.01
CA SER A 45 -1.58 2.40 -23.79
C SER A 45 -2.14 3.15 -25.00
N ASP A 46 -2.90 4.20 -24.74
CA ASP A 46 -3.52 5.09 -25.73
C ASP A 46 -2.68 6.34 -26.05
N PHE A 47 -1.53 6.52 -25.39
CA PHE A 47 -0.57 7.60 -25.63
C PHE A 47 0.88 7.14 -25.35
N PRO A 48 1.89 7.84 -25.91
CA PRO A 48 3.29 7.55 -25.63
C PRO A 48 3.72 8.15 -24.28
N ASP A 49 4.18 7.30 -23.36
CA ASP A 49 4.88 7.72 -22.14
C ASP A 49 6.25 8.29 -22.54
N ALA A 50 6.41 9.60 -22.38
CA ALA A 50 7.62 10.29 -22.81
C ALA A 50 8.86 9.84 -22.04
N VAL A 51 8.72 9.41 -20.77
CA VAL A 51 9.85 8.93 -19.95
C VAL A 51 10.56 7.76 -20.62
N ARG A 52 9.88 6.96 -21.44
CA ARG A 52 10.50 5.85 -22.18
C ARG A 52 11.62 6.33 -23.11
N GLN A 53 11.53 7.56 -23.63
CA GLN A 53 12.57 8.14 -24.49
C GLN A 53 13.89 8.43 -23.74
N PHE A 54 13.91 8.33 -22.41
CA PHE A 54 15.15 8.39 -21.62
C PHE A 54 16.17 7.33 -22.07
N ALA A 55 15.71 6.20 -22.62
CA ALA A 55 16.54 5.14 -23.19
C ALA A 55 17.45 5.58 -24.35
N VAL A 56 17.14 6.70 -25.01
CA VAL A 56 17.93 7.26 -26.11
C VAL A 56 19.38 7.55 -25.68
N GLN A 57 19.56 8.08 -24.46
CA GLN A 57 20.90 8.35 -23.93
C GLN A 57 21.72 7.07 -23.77
N ALA A 58 21.09 5.97 -23.33
CA ALA A 58 21.78 4.69 -23.20
C ALA A 58 22.31 4.20 -24.57
N LEU A 59 21.51 4.30 -25.63
CA LEU A 59 21.96 3.94 -26.98
C LEU A 59 23.10 4.84 -27.48
N ALA A 60 23.01 6.15 -27.24
CA ALA A 60 24.08 7.09 -27.60
C ALA A 60 25.39 6.79 -26.85
N LEU A 61 25.32 6.47 -25.55
CA LEU A 61 26.48 6.11 -24.73
C LEU A 61 27.15 4.82 -25.22
N VAL A 62 26.41 3.73 -25.41
CA VAL A 62 26.98 2.46 -25.87
C VAL A 62 27.45 2.51 -27.33
N TYR A 63 26.92 3.43 -28.13
CA TYR A 63 27.47 3.70 -29.47
C TYR A 63 28.81 4.43 -29.39
N ARG A 64 28.89 5.51 -28.60
CA ARG A 64 30.04 6.43 -28.59
C ARG A 64 31.23 5.92 -27.80
N HIS A 65 31.02 5.14 -26.75
CA HIS A 65 32.07 4.73 -25.81
C HIS A 65 32.33 3.22 -25.83
N GLU A 66 33.59 2.84 -25.66
CA GLU A 66 33.99 1.46 -25.52
C GLU A 66 33.81 1.03 -24.06
N PHE A 67 33.03 -0.03 -23.84
CA PHE A 67 32.84 -0.66 -22.53
C PHE A 67 33.22 -2.15 -22.64
N PRO A 68 33.62 -2.82 -21.54
CA PRO A 68 33.90 -4.25 -21.55
C PRO A 68 32.71 -5.04 -22.07
N GLY A 69 32.90 -5.82 -23.14
CA GLY A 69 31.85 -6.62 -23.76
C GLY A 69 30.83 -5.83 -24.61
N ASN A 70 31.09 -4.55 -24.91
CA ASN A 70 30.17 -3.72 -25.68
C ASN A 70 30.17 -4.04 -27.18
N ILE A 71 29.23 -4.89 -27.61
CA ILE A 71 29.02 -5.20 -29.03
C ILE A 71 28.40 -4.04 -29.84
N TYR A 72 27.91 -2.99 -29.17
CA TYR A 72 27.20 -1.84 -29.74
C TYR A 72 28.14 -0.70 -30.15
N TYR A 73 29.41 -0.76 -29.73
CA TYR A 73 30.39 0.28 -29.98
C TYR A 73 30.54 0.55 -31.48
N ARG A 74 30.35 1.82 -31.87
CA ARG A 74 30.39 2.30 -33.27
C ARG A 74 29.50 1.53 -34.24
N GLN A 75 28.47 0.83 -33.77
CA GLN A 75 27.53 0.12 -34.63
C GLN A 75 26.56 1.10 -35.31
N PRO A 76 26.54 1.21 -36.65
CA PRO A 76 25.73 2.22 -37.35
C PRO A 76 24.23 2.12 -37.03
N LYS A 77 23.70 0.89 -36.87
CA LYS A 77 22.29 0.69 -36.49
C LYS A 77 21.94 1.28 -35.13
N ILE A 78 22.86 1.22 -34.17
CA ILE A 78 22.62 1.76 -32.82
C ILE A 78 22.56 3.28 -32.86
N ARG A 79 23.46 3.90 -33.63
CA ARG A 79 23.39 5.34 -33.92
C ARG A 79 22.08 5.71 -34.58
N ASP A 80 21.71 5.05 -35.67
CA ASP A 80 20.50 5.38 -36.44
C ASP A 80 19.23 5.26 -35.58
N TRP A 81 19.18 4.25 -34.70
CA TRP A 81 18.09 4.06 -33.73
C TRP A 81 18.10 5.09 -32.59
N ALA A 82 19.26 5.54 -32.12
CA ALA A 82 19.36 6.62 -31.16
C ALA A 82 18.87 7.96 -31.76
N ILE A 83 19.26 8.25 -33.01
CA ILE A 83 18.79 9.42 -33.77
C ILE A 83 17.27 9.36 -33.98
N ALA A 84 16.74 8.20 -34.37
CA ALA A 84 15.30 8.01 -34.53
C ALA A 84 14.54 8.25 -33.22
N GLY A 85 15.10 7.82 -32.09
CA GLY A 85 14.52 8.07 -30.77
C GLY A 85 14.53 9.55 -30.36
N LEU A 86 15.62 10.28 -30.66
CA LEU A 86 15.67 11.74 -30.50
C LEU A 86 14.60 12.43 -31.35
N ASP A 87 14.50 12.05 -32.62
CA ASP A 87 13.52 12.64 -33.53
C ASP A 87 12.08 12.35 -33.10
N TYR A 88 11.77 11.11 -32.68
CA TYR A 88 10.45 10.76 -32.14
C TYR A 88 10.11 11.57 -30.88
N TRP A 89 11.07 11.81 -29.98
CA TRP A 89 10.88 12.64 -28.80
C TRP A 89 10.37 14.05 -29.18
N THR A 90 10.89 14.65 -30.26
CA THR A 90 10.40 15.97 -30.73
C THR A 90 8.95 15.94 -31.20
N ARG A 91 8.45 14.80 -31.70
CA ARG A 91 7.11 14.65 -32.28
C ARG A 91 6.01 14.46 -31.25
N ILE A 92 6.35 14.04 -30.02
CA ILE A 92 5.39 13.80 -28.93
C ILE A 92 5.30 14.97 -27.94
N GLN A 93 6.02 16.07 -28.20
CA GLN A 93 6.01 17.27 -27.37
C GLN A 93 4.73 18.09 -27.60
N HIS A 94 4.15 18.61 -26.51
CA HIS A 94 3.05 19.58 -26.59
C HIS A 94 3.54 20.96 -27.07
N SER A 95 2.62 21.80 -27.52
CA SER A 95 2.96 23.15 -28.04
C SER A 95 3.59 24.07 -26.98
N ASP A 96 3.30 23.84 -25.71
CA ASP A 96 3.87 24.56 -24.56
C ASP A 96 5.26 24.05 -24.15
N GLY A 97 5.75 22.96 -24.76
CA GLY A 97 7.03 22.34 -24.46
C GLY A 97 6.97 21.14 -23.51
N SER A 98 5.80 20.86 -22.92
CA SER A 98 5.61 19.78 -21.96
C SER A 98 5.41 18.40 -22.61
N PHE A 99 5.45 17.36 -21.77
CA PHE A 99 5.25 15.96 -22.14
C PHE A 99 4.33 15.23 -21.14
N ASP A 100 3.81 14.08 -21.55
CA ASP A 100 2.92 13.23 -20.74
C ASP A 100 3.60 11.94 -20.25
N GLU A 101 3.21 11.44 -19.08
CA GLU A 101 3.74 10.19 -18.49
C GLU A 101 2.64 9.20 -18.08
N PHE A 102 1.68 9.62 -17.26
CA PHE A 102 0.69 8.74 -16.63
C PHE A 102 -0.67 8.74 -17.32
N TYR A 103 -1.04 9.86 -17.94
CA TYR A 103 -2.28 10.00 -18.69
C TYR A 103 -2.16 11.12 -19.74
N PRO A 104 -3.00 11.10 -20.80
CA PRO A 104 -2.98 12.14 -21.82
C PRO A 104 -3.26 13.52 -21.22
N PHE A 105 -2.55 14.53 -21.71
CA PHE A 105 -2.66 15.93 -21.29
C PHE A 105 -2.29 16.19 -19.82
N GLU A 106 -1.43 15.33 -19.26
CA GLU A 106 -0.84 15.51 -17.94
C GLU A 106 0.01 16.78 -17.88
N ARG A 107 0.73 17.10 -18.97
CA ARG A 107 1.69 18.23 -19.01
C ARG A 107 2.67 18.17 -17.83
N GLY A 108 3.30 17.02 -17.64
CA GLY A 108 4.11 16.76 -16.46
C GLY A 108 5.37 17.62 -16.42
N TRP A 109 5.62 18.29 -15.30
CA TRP A 109 6.76 19.19 -15.12
C TRP A 109 8.10 18.45 -15.11
N VAL A 110 8.45 17.78 -14.01
CA VAL A 110 9.76 17.14 -13.93
C VAL A 110 9.73 15.73 -14.50
N GLY A 111 8.74 14.91 -14.09
CA GLY A 111 8.63 13.48 -14.43
C GLY A 111 8.88 13.19 -15.92
N PRO A 112 8.01 13.65 -16.83
CA PRO A 112 8.21 13.47 -18.26
C PRO A 112 9.05 14.57 -18.92
N THR A 113 8.91 15.86 -18.55
CA THR A 113 9.56 16.93 -19.33
C THR A 113 11.03 17.14 -18.94
N ALA A 114 11.36 17.33 -17.66
CA ALA A 114 12.76 17.59 -17.27
C ALA A 114 13.67 16.38 -17.48
N PHE A 115 13.26 15.18 -17.05
CA PHE A 115 14.08 13.97 -17.22
C PHE A 115 14.41 13.71 -18.69
N THR A 116 13.42 13.77 -19.59
CA THR A 116 13.64 13.48 -21.01
C THR A 116 14.38 14.60 -21.74
N THR A 117 14.21 15.85 -21.32
CA THR A 117 14.99 16.99 -21.83
C THR A 117 16.47 16.82 -21.51
N PHE A 118 16.81 16.50 -20.26
CA PHE A 118 18.19 16.22 -19.86
C PHE A 118 18.82 15.15 -20.75
N THR A 119 18.18 13.99 -20.89
CA THR A 119 18.75 12.89 -21.69
C THR A 119 18.82 13.18 -23.17
N SER A 120 17.87 13.96 -23.69
CA SER A 120 17.87 14.36 -25.10
C SER A 120 19.02 15.33 -25.39
N VAL A 121 19.35 16.24 -24.45
CA VAL A 121 20.54 17.10 -24.56
C VAL A 121 21.82 16.27 -24.53
N GLU A 122 21.95 15.33 -23.59
CA GLU A 122 23.13 14.46 -23.49
C GLU A 122 23.31 13.58 -24.74
N ALA A 123 22.24 12.97 -25.23
CA ALA A 123 22.27 12.18 -26.46
C ALA A 123 22.57 13.03 -27.70
N TYR A 124 22.02 14.26 -27.77
CA TYR A 124 22.36 15.22 -28.82
C TYR A 124 23.86 15.51 -28.83
N ASN A 125 24.45 15.84 -27.67
CA ASN A 125 25.88 16.15 -27.56
C ASN A 125 26.74 14.95 -27.97
N LEU A 126 26.34 13.74 -27.58
CA LEU A 126 27.04 12.51 -27.95
C LEU A 126 26.95 12.18 -29.44
N LEU A 127 26.00 12.73 -30.19
CA LEU A 127 25.75 12.42 -31.61
C LEU A 127 25.88 13.64 -32.54
N ALA A 128 26.34 14.79 -32.03
CA ALA A 128 26.25 16.09 -32.71
C ALA A 128 26.96 16.13 -34.07
N ASP A 129 28.04 15.39 -34.24
CA ASP A 129 28.83 15.24 -35.48
C ASP A 129 28.21 14.28 -36.51
N GLU A 130 27.18 13.53 -36.13
CA GLU A 130 26.53 12.51 -36.98
C GLU A 130 25.01 12.71 -37.13
N LEU A 131 24.44 13.71 -36.45
CA LEU A 131 23.03 14.05 -36.53
C LEU A 131 22.70 14.74 -37.86
N PRO A 132 21.65 14.32 -38.58
CA PRO A 132 21.13 15.06 -39.73
C PRO A 132 20.72 16.48 -39.31
N ASP A 133 21.04 17.48 -40.14
CA ASP A 133 20.81 18.90 -39.84
C ASP A 133 19.35 19.20 -39.48
N ASP A 134 18.40 18.59 -40.21
CA ASP A 134 16.98 18.79 -39.99
C ASP A 134 16.52 18.22 -38.63
N VAL A 135 17.05 17.07 -38.22
CA VAL A 135 16.81 16.46 -36.90
C VAL A 135 17.45 17.33 -35.82
N ALA A 136 18.70 17.77 -36.02
CA ALA A 136 19.41 18.62 -35.07
C ALA A 136 18.64 19.92 -34.79
N ILE A 137 18.09 20.57 -35.82
CA ILE A 137 17.24 21.77 -35.69
C ILE A 137 15.97 21.46 -34.88
N ARG A 138 15.26 20.36 -35.19
CA ARG A 138 14.05 19.96 -34.46
C ARG A 138 14.34 19.67 -32.99
N VAL A 139 15.42 18.95 -32.69
CA VAL A 139 15.82 18.62 -31.31
C VAL A 139 16.17 19.88 -30.54
N ARG A 140 16.98 20.80 -31.09
CA ARG A 140 17.31 22.07 -30.43
C ARG A 140 16.06 22.92 -30.15
N LEU A 141 15.11 22.98 -31.09
CA LEU A 141 13.85 23.68 -30.89
C LEU A 141 12.99 23.04 -29.79
N ALA A 142 12.91 21.71 -29.76
CA ALA A 142 12.19 20.98 -28.72
C ALA A 142 12.83 21.18 -27.33
N VAL A 143 14.16 21.13 -27.24
CA VAL A 143 14.91 21.45 -26.00
C VAL A 143 14.62 22.87 -25.54
N HIS A 144 14.63 23.85 -26.46
CA HIS A 144 14.30 25.23 -26.12
C HIS A 144 12.92 25.35 -25.48
N ARG A 145 11.87 24.79 -26.11
CA ARG A 145 10.50 24.83 -25.57
C ARG A 145 10.40 24.14 -24.22
N ALA A 146 10.97 22.94 -24.09
CA ALA A 146 10.92 22.18 -22.85
C ALA A 146 11.67 22.89 -21.71
N ALA A 147 12.87 23.43 -21.98
CA ALA A 147 13.66 24.14 -20.98
C ALA A 147 12.96 25.41 -20.47
N HIS A 148 12.30 26.15 -21.35
CA HIS A 148 11.48 27.31 -20.97
C HIS A 148 10.25 26.92 -20.16
N PHE A 149 9.56 25.84 -20.53
CA PHE A 149 8.48 25.27 -19.73
C PHE A 149 8.95 24.88 -18.32
N ILE A 150 10.10 24.21 -18.22
CA ILE A 150 10.66 23.81 -16.92
C ILE A 150 11.06 25.04 -16.10
N ALA A 151 11.72 26.02 -16.71
CA ALA A 151 12.22 27.25 -16.08
C ALA A 151 11.11 28.23 -15.65
N ALA A 152 9.91 28.12 -16.24
CA ALA A 152 8.73 28.85 -15.78
C ALA A 152 8.26 28.38 -14.39
N GLY A 153 8.62 27.15 -13.99
CA GLY A 153 8.45 26.68 -12.62
C GLY A 153 6.98 26.44 -12.24
N GLU A 154 6.19 25.87 -13.13
CA GLU A 154 4.83 25.40 -12.81
C GLU A 154 4.94 24.28 -11.76
N SER A 155 4.80 24.69 -10.49
CA SER A 155 5.20 23.89 -9.34
C SER A 155 4.40 22.60 -9.24
N GLU A 156 5.10 21.47 -9.23
CA GLU A 156 4.59 20.33 -8.49
C GLU A 156 4.54 20.75 -7.02
N GLU A 157 3.35 20.84 -6.39
CA GLU A 157 3.25 21.41 -5.03
C GLU A 157 4.32 20.81 -4.09
N ASP A 158 5.13 21.69 -3.51
CA ASP A 158 5.94 21.73 -2.28
C ASP A 158 6.58 20.47 -1.68
N HIS A 159 6.84 19.39 -2.42
CA HIS A 159 7.15 18.11 -1.74
C HIS A 159 8.22 17.20 -2.37
N LEU A 160 8.94 17.58 -3.43
CA LEU A 160 9.86 16.66 -4.13
C LEU A 160 11.21 17.32 -4.44
N ALA A 161 12.15 17.31 -3.49
CA ALA A 161 13.45 17.96 -3.66
C ALA A 161 14.24 17.41 -4.86
N ASN A 162 14.21 16.11 -5.10
CA ASN A 162 14.88 15.46 -6.22
C ASN A 162 14.36 15.98 -7.58
N HIS A 163 13.08 16.35 -7.65
CA HIS A 163 12.49 16.91 -8.85
C HIS A 163 13.02 18.32 -9.12
N HIS A 164 13.14 19.14 -8.08
CA HIS A 164 13.77 20.46 -8.20
C HIS A 164 15.23 20.36 -8.64
N ALA A 165 15.99 19.39 -8.13
CA ALA A 165 17.37 19.14 -8.57
C ALA A 165 17.44 18.69 -10.05
N MET A 166 16.52 17.83 -10.51
CA MET A 166 16.43 17.43 -11.92
C MET A 166 16.02 18.60 -12.83
N ALA A 167 15.12 19.48 -12.37
CA ALA A 167 14.76 20.69 -13.10
C ALA A 167 15.97 21.63 -13.27
N CYS A 168 16.76 21.83 -12.21
CA CYS A 168 18.03 22.55 -12.27
C CYS A 168 18.97 21.94 -13.33
N LEU A 169 19.17 20.62 -13.31
CA LEU A 169 20.04 19.92 -14.25
C LEU A 169 19.57 20.08 -15.70
N ALA A 170 18.29 19.85 -15.97
CA ALA A 170 17.74 19.94 -17.32
C ALA A 170 17.88 21.35 -17.91
N VAL A 171 17.54 22.38 -17.14
CA VAL A 171 17.65 23.79 -17.57
C VAL A 171 19.11 24.20 -17.73
N TRP A 172 20.00 23.77 -16.84
CA TRP A 172 21.44 24.02 -16.94
C TRP A 172 22.04 23.42 -18.22
N LYS A 173 21.78 22.14 -18.49
CA LYS A 173 22.28 21.47 -19.70
C LYS A 173 21.69 22.10 -20.97
N ALA A 174 20.41 22.50 -20.95
CA ALA A 174 19.80 23.22 -22.07
C ALA A 174 20.43 24.61 -22.29
N HIS A 175 20.72 25.37 -21.22
CA HIS A 175 21.45 26.64 -21.29
C HIS A 175 22.82 26.43 -21.96
N ARG A 176 23.58 25.42 -21.55
CA ARG A 176 24.88 25.07 -22.14
C ARG A 176 24.79 24.73 -23.62
N LEU A 177 23.76 23.99 -24.03
CA LEU A 177 23.54 23.61 -25.43
C LEU A 177 23.10 24.79 -26.32
N LEU A 178 22.23 25.66 -25.79
CA LEU A 178 21.55 26.70 -26.57
C LEU A 178 22.26 28.05 -26.51
N GLY A 179 23.05 28.32 -25.46
CA GLY A 179 23.64 29.63 -25.19
C GLY A 179 22.62 30.70 -24.74
N ASP A 180 21.40 30.29 -24.36
CA ASP A 180 20.31 31.18 -23.99
C ASP A 180 20.45 31.67 -22.54
N GLN A 181 20.72 32.95 -22.36
CA GLN A 181 20.91 33.57 -21.03
C GLN A 181 19.64 33.57 -20.17
N SER A 182 18.45 33.58 -20.76
CA SER A 182 17.21 33.55 -19.99
C SER A 182 17.02 32.23 -19.24
N LEU A 183 17.57 31.13 -19.79
CA LEU A 183 17.60 29.82 -19.11
C LEU A 183 18.57 29.81 -17.92
N LEU A 184 19.66 30.60 -17.96
CA LEU A 184 20.55 30.74 -16.81
C LEU A 184 19.83 31.44 -15.64
N ASP A 185 19.03 32.46 -15.92
CA ASP A 185 18.18 33.09 -14.90
C ASP A 185 17.09 32.13 -14.41
N GLY A 186 16.54 31.29 -15.30
CA GLY A 186 15.68 30.17 -14.96
C GLY A 186 16.32 29.20 -13.98
N TYR A 187 17.53 28.73 -14.28
CA TYR A 187 18.32 27.87 -13.39
C TYR A 187 18.52 28.51 -12.02
N ARG A 188 18.91 29.79 -11.95
CA ARG A 188 19.10 30.49 -10.66
C ARG A 188 17.84 30.52 -9.82
N ARG A 189 16.67 30.74 -10.44
CA ARG A 189 15.36 30.67 -9.74
C ARG A 189 15.08 29.26 -9.24
N LEU A 190 15.28 28.25 -10.07
CA LEU A 190 15.08 26.84 -9.70
C LEU A 190 16.03 26.41 -8.57
N TRP A 191 17.30 26.84 -8.62
CA TRP A 191 18.31 26.58 -7.61
C TRP A 191 17.92 27.19 -6.26
N ASN A 192 17.54 28.47 -6.24
CA ASN A 192 17.02 29.11 -5.04
C ASN A 192 15.77 28.40 -4.50
N GLY A 193 14.90 27.92 -5.39
CA GLY A 193 13.77 27.06 -5.03
C GLY A 193 14.22 25.76 -4.35
N PHE A 194 15.16 25.03 -4.96
CA PHE A 194 15.73 23.78 -4.42
C PHE A 194 16.32 23.98 -3.01
N LEU A 195 17.05 25.07 -2.77
CA LEU A 195 17.65 25.37 -1.46
C LEU A 195 16.60 25.48 -0.33
N THR A 196 15.35 25.80 -0.64
CA THR A 196 14.27 25.80 0.37
C THR A 196 13.85 24.40 0.85
N TYR A 197 14.25 23.36 0.11
CA TYR A 197 13.98 21.95 0.44
C TYR A 197 15.17 21.25 1.07
N HIS A 198 16.39 21.72 0.80
CA HIS A 198 17.60 21.26 1.45
C HIS A 198 17.64 21.76 2.90
N ARG A 199 18.19 20.96 3.80
CA ARG A 199 18.30 21.26 5.23
C ARG A 199 19.76 21.27 5.62
N ASP A 200 20.10 22.06 6.64
CA ASP A 200 21.49 22.17 7.09
C ASP A 200 22.10 20.85 7.57
N GLU A 201 21.27 19.93 8.04
CA GLU A 201 21.64 18.55 8.39
C GLU A 201 22.08 17.71 7.18
N GLY A 202 21.85 18.17 5.96
CA GLY A 202 22.30 17.55 4.71
C GLY A 202 21.25 16.78 3.93
N TRP A 203 20.06 16.54 4.50
CA TRP A 203 18.97 15.90 3.77
C TRP A 203 18.09 16.92 3.03
N ALA A 204 17.31 16.43 2.07
CA ALA A 204 16.34 17.22 1.34
C ALA A 204 14.92 16.62 1.48
N ARG A 205 13.90 17.49 1.52
CA ARG A 205 12.51 17.07 1.76
C ARG A 205 11.93 16.29 0.59
N GLU A 206 11.57 15.04 0.86
CA GLU A 206 10.84 14.12 -0.02
C GLU A 206 9.51 13.74 0.63
N TYR A 207 8.41 14.20 0.04
CA TYR A 207 7.10 14.30 0.67
C TYR A 207 7.15 15.02 2.02
N ASP A 208 7.09 14.25 3.09
CA ASP A 208 6.92 14.74 4.46
C ASP A 208 8.22 14.60 5.28
N GLY A 209 9.28 14.00 4.72
CA GLY A 209 10.51 13.71 5.45
C GLY A 209 11.70 13.38 4.56
N VAL A 210 12.72 12.74 5.14
CA VAL A 210 13.91 12.33 4.42
C VAL A 210 13.71 11.01 3.68
N ASP A 211 14.25 10.90 2.47
CA ASP A 211 14.31 9.65 1.71
C ASP A 211 15.72 9.44 1.12
N PRO A 212 16.53 8.50 1.67
CA PRO A 212 17.93 8.31 1.28
C PRO A 212 18.12 7.96 -0.19
N GLY A 213 17.24 7.13 -0.76
CA GLY A 213 17.35 6.77 -2.17
C GLY A 213 17.18 7.97 -3.10
N TYR A 214 16.19 8.85 -2.85
CA TYR A 214 16.05 10.08 -3.62
C TYR A 214 17.08 11.16 -3.27
N LEU A 215 17.63 11.15 -2.06
CA LEU A 215 18.80 11.98 -1.74
C LEU A 215 20.01 11.57 -2.58
N SER A 216 20.25 10.27 -2.79
CA SER A 216 21.30 9.81 -3.71
C SER A 216 21.06 10.27 -5.15
N ALA A 217 19.79 10.32 -5.59
CA ALA A 217 19.41 10.87 -6.89
C ALA A 217 19.71 12.37 -7.01
N THR A 218 19.40 13.12 -5.95
CA THR A 218 19.70 14.56 -5.84
C THR A 218 21.20 14.80 -5.96
N VAL A 219 22.01 14.00 -5.26
CA VAL A 219 23.48 14.01 -5.38
C VAL A 219 23.89 13.76 -6.84
N SER A 220 23.37 12.72 -7.49
CA SER A 220 23.66 12.44 -8.92
C SER A 220 23.30 13.60 -9.84
N PHE A 221 22.15 14.25 -9.66
CA PHE A 221 21.73 15.32 -10.55
C PHE A 221 22.57 16.58 -10.39
N LEU A 222 22.87 16.99 -9.15
CA LEU A 222 23.67 18.17 -8.89
C LEU A 222 25.16 17.93 -9.21
N ALA A 223 25.67 16.72 -9.02
CA ALA A 223 27.03 16.35 -9.44
C ALA A 223 27.24 16.56 -10.95
N LYS A 224 26.23 16.25 -11.78
CA LYS A 224 26.27 16.46 -13.24
C LYS A 224 26.32 17.95 -13.63
N ILE A 225 25.82 18.84 -12.76
CA ILE A 225 25.99 20.30 -12.91
C ILE A 225 27.41 20.69 -12.45
N TYR A 226 27.84 20.15 -11.31
CA TYR A 226 29.18 20.39 -10.75
C TYR A 226 30.32 20.00 -11.73
N GLN A 227 30.13 18.95 -12.54
CA GLN A 227 31.08 18.59 -13.61
C GLN A 227 31.29 19.72 -14.63
N ASP A 228 30.25 20.50 -14.92
CA ASP A 228 30.32 21.62 -15.86
C ASP A 228 30.73 22.93 -15.17
N ASP A 229 30.29 23.13 -13.93
CA ASP A 229 30.50 24.34 -13.12
C ASP A 229 30.74 23.97 -11.65
N PRO A 230 32.00 23.89 -11.20
CA PRO A 230 32.37 23.46 -9.86
C PRO A 230 32.17 24.57 -8.81
N ALA A 231 30.96 25.12 -8.72
CA ALA A 231 30.63 26.21 -7.83
C ALA A 231 30.76 25.80 -6.34
N PRO A 232 31.32 26.65 -5.46
CA PRO A 232 31.48 26.34 -4.03
C PRO A 232 30.17 26.02 -3.30
N GLU A 233 29.08 26.68 -3.68
CA GLU A 233 27.75 26.46 -3.12
C GLU A 233 27.19 25.06 -3.44
N LEU A 234 27.40 24.57 -4.67
CA LEU A 234 27.05 23.20 -5.05
C LEU A 234 27.87 22.20 -4.25
N LEU A 235 29.19 22.44 -4.13
CA LEU A 235 30.08 21.55 -3.37
C LEU A 235 29.63 21.43 -1.90
N GLU A 236 29.21 22.53 -1.27
CA GLU A 236 28.77 22.52 0.12
C GLU A 236 27.46 21.74 0.32
N VAL A 237 26.48 21.93 -0.57
CA VAL A 237 25.24 21.14 -0.58
C VAL A 237 25.56 19.66 -0.76
N MET A 238 26.45 19.33 -1.69
CA MET A 238 26.87 17.96 -1.99
C MET A 238 27.63 17.34 -0.82
N ARG A 239 28.51 18.07 -0.16
CA ARG A 239 29.26 17.62 1.02
C ARG A 239 28.31 17.21 2.15
N LYS A 240 27.36 18.09 2.50
CA LYS A 240 26.34 17.80 3.52
C LYS A 240 25.46 16.60 3.12
N SER A 241 25.06 16.54 1.84
CA SER A 241 24.21 15.45 1.33
C SER A 241 24.90 14.10 1.32
N VAL A 242 26.18 14.06 0.92
CA VAL A 242 27.02 12.85 0.98
C VAL A 242 27.20 12.42 2.43
N GLU A 243 27.54 13.33 3.35
CA GLU A 243 27.67 13.04 4.79
C GLU A 243 26.38 12.39 5.32
N PHE A 244 25.23 13.03 5.14
CA PHE A 244 23.95 12.51 5.62
C PHE A 244 23.57 11.17 4.97
N SER A 245 23.78 11.03 3.66
CA SER A 245 23.44 9.81 2.93
C SER A 245 24.32 8.61 3.31
N SER A 246 25.53 8.85 3.82
CA SER A 246 26.48 7.79 4.19
C SER A 246 25.99 6.94 5.37
N TYR A 247 25.14 7.49 6.25
CA TYR A 247 24.50 6.75 7.36
C TYR A 247 23.54 5.65 6.90
N PHE A 248 23.15 5.65 5.61
CA PHE A 248 22.23 4.67 5.04
C PHE A 248 22.94 3.65 4.13
N ALA A 249 24.27 3.74 4.00
CA ALA A 249 25.09 2.68 3.42
C ALA A 249 25.34 1.62 4.49
N TYR A 250 24.57 0.54 4.45
CA TYR A 250 24.53 -0.43 5.54
C TYR A 250 25.74 -1.37 5.56
N PRO A 251 26.12 -1.90 6.74
CA PRO A 251 27.20 -2.88 6.87
C PRO A 251 27.04 -4.09 5.94
N ASN A 252 25.81 -4.57 5.79
CA ASN A 252 25.50 -5.71 4.92
C ASN A 252 25.54 -5.39 3.41
N GLY A 253 25.71 -4.12 3.00
CA GLY A 253 25.81 -3.72 1.57
C GLY A 253 24.49 -3.27 0.92
N PHE A 254 23.39 -3.27 1.66
CA PHE A 254 22.11 -2.71 1.23
C PHE A 254 22.04 -1.19 1.48
N TYR A 255 21.02 -0.51 0.96
CA TYR A 255 20.90 0.95 1.05
C TYR A 255 19.46 1.45 1.29
N GLY A 256 19.29 2.34 2.28
CA GLY A 256 18.04 3.07 2.50
C GLY A 256 16.80 2.20 2.81
N GLY A 257 15.81 2.17 1.91
CA GLY A 257 14.62 1.34 2.05
C GLY A 257 13.55 1.91 2.99
N SER A 258 13.00 1.09 3.88
CA SER A 258 11.96 1.49 4.86
C SER A 258 12.33 2.66 5.76
N MET A 259 13.62 3.02 5.85
CA MET A 259 14.07 4.21 6.54
C MET A 259 13.64 5.52 5.87
N GLY A 260 13.35 5.50 4.57
CA GLY A 260 12.94 6.68 3.81
C GLY A 260 11.44 6.99 3.91
N SER A 261 11.06 8.25 3.77
CA SER A 261 9.67 8.73 3.71
C SER A 261 8.88 8.16 2.52
N ARG A 262 9.59 7.76 1.44
CA ARG A 262 9.04 7.17 0.22
C ARG A 262 9.44 5.71 0.04
N ASN A 263 10.17 5.12 0.99
CA ASN A 263 10.59 3.72 0.97
C ASN A 263 11.45 3.33 -0.24
N THR A 264 12.30 4.24 -0.76
CA THR A 264 13.12 3.89 -1.93
C THR A 264 14.40 3.18 -1.56
N LEU A 265 14.72 2.15 -2.34
CA LEU A 265 15.84 1.24 -2.14
C LEU A 265 16.99 1.47 -3.14
N HIS A 266 16.77 2.34 -4.13
CA HIS A 266 17.76 2.59 -5.18
C HIS A 266 18.89 3.50 -4.71
N PHE A 267 20.07 3.30 -5.28
CA PHE A 267 21.23 4.15 -5.10
C PHE A 267 21.71 4.66 -6.47
N TYR A 268 21.84 5.98 -6.63
CA TYR A 268 22.30 6.61 -7.86
C TYR A 268 23.81 6.79 -7.81
N ALA A 269 24.54 5.82 -8.39
CA ALA A 269 25.98 5.71 -8.25
C ALA A 269 26.79 6.84 -8.91
N HIS A 270 26.33 7.38 -10.04
CA HIS A 270 27.14 8.30 -10.86
C HIS A 270 27.56 9.55 -10.09
N GLY A 271 26.65 10.12 -9.29
CA GLY A 271 26.97 11.29 -8.47
C GLY A 271 28.12 11.07 -7.50
N TYR A 272 28.20 9.88 -6.90
CA TYR A 272 29.26 9.56 -5.94
C TYR A 272 30.59 9.29 -6.64
N GLU A 273 30.57 8.71 -7.85
CA GLU A 273 31.79 8.55 -8.67
C GLU A 273 32.39 9.89 -9.08
N VAL A 274 31.53 10.84 -9.49
CA VAL A 274 31.92 12.22 -9.81
C VAL A 274 32.47 12.92 -8.57
N MET A 275 31.73 12.89 -7.46
CA MET A 275 32.11 13.60 -6.26
C MET A 275 33.29 12.97 -5.52
N GLY A 276 33.61 11.71 -5.75
CA GLY A 276 34.76 11.03 -5.14
C GLY A 276 36.10 11.74 -5.38
N ARG A 277 36.20 12.55 -6.44
CA ARG A 277 37.38 13.38 -6.73
C ARG A 277 37.55 14.56 -5.77
N ALA A 278 36.43 15.11 -5.27
CA ALA A 278 36.41 16.28 -4.39
C ALA A 278 36.13 15.91 -2.93
N LEU A 279 35.43 14.80 -2.69
CA LEU A 279 34.94 14.36 -1.39
C LEU A 279 35.35 12.90 -1.16
N PRO A 280 36.40 12.63 -0.35
CA PRO A 280 36.84 11.26 -0.06
C PRO A 280 35.74 10.34 0.48
N LEU A 281 34.81 10.89 1.29
CA LEU A 281 33.65 10.13 1.78
C LEU A 281 32.71 9.67 0.64
N ALA A 282 32.57 10.46 -0.43
CA ALA A 282 31.78 10.05 -1.58
C ALA A 282 32.41 8.83 -2.28
N ALA A 283 33.74 8.79 -2.36
CA ALA A 283 34.47 7.63 -2.89
C ALA A 283 34.29 6.38 -2.02
N ALA A 284 34.30 6.54 -0.68
CA ALA A 284 34.04 5.43 0.25
C ALA A 284 32.62 4.86 0.09
N VAL A 285 31.61 5.74 0.01
CA VAL A 285 30.22 5.33 -0.25
C VAL A 285 30.09 4.68 -1.62
N ALA A 286 30.69 5.25 -2.67
CA ALA A 286 30.67 4.68 -4.01
C ALA A 286 31.27 3.28 -4.05
N GLU A 287 32.40 3.06 -3.36
CA GLU A 287 33.05 1.75 -3.27
C GLU A 287 32.15 0.72 -2.58
N LYS A 288 31.60 1.05 -1.41
CA LYS A 288 30.71 0.15 -0.67
C LYS A 288 29.46 -0.21 -1.47
N MET A 289 28.86 0.76 -2.15
CA MET A 289 27.66 0.55 -2.96
C MET A 289 27.96 -0.22 -4.24
N LEU A 290 29.15 -0.04 -4.84
CA LEU A 290 29.58 -0.82 -5.99
C LEU A 290 29.83 -2.29 -5.60
N GLN A 291 30.40 -2.56 -4.41
CA GLN A 291 30.49 -3.92 -3.85
C GLN A 291 29.10 -4.52 -3.63
N GLY A 292 28.18 -3.76 -3.02
CA GLY A 292 26.79 -4.19 -2.84
C GLY A 292 26.07 -4.47 -4.17
N LEU A 293 26.35 -3.69 -5.23
CA LEU A 293 25.82 -3.93 -6.56
C LEU A 293 26.38 -5.22 -7.19
N ALA A 294 27.66 -5.51 -6.97
CA ALA A 294 28.32 -6.73 -7.45
C ALA A 294 27.76 -7.99 -6.77
N GLU A 295 27.27 -7.84 -5.54
CA GLU A 295 26.67 -8.89 -4.72
C GLU A 295 25.13 -8.95 -4.83
N ASP A 296 24.52 -8.23 -5.78
CA ASP A 296 23.07 -8.18 -6.00
C ASP A 296 22.24 -7.68 -4.78
N LYS A 297 22.84 -6.81 -3.96
CA LYS A 297 22.21 -6.24 -2.75
C LYS A 297 21.55 -4.89 -2.97
N LEU A 298 21.87 -4.20 -4.06
CA LEU A 298 21.17 -2.96 -4.43
C LEU A 298 19.96 -3.27 -5.31
N VAL A 299 19.32 -2.23 -5.86
CA VAL A 299 18.29 -2.40 -6.89
C VAL A 299 18.94 -2.28 -8.27
N PRO A 300 19.37 -3.39 -8.89
CA PRO A 300 19.95 -3.35 -10.21
C PRO A 300 18.87 -3.23 -11.31
N PRO A 301 19.24 -2.85 -12.55
CA PRO A 301 18.34 -2.76 -13.68
C PRO A 301 17.52 -4.04 -13.96
N ASP A 302 18.06 -5.22 -13.64
CA ASP A 302 17.45 -6.52 -13.91
C ASP A 302 16.14 -6.78 -13.16
N ILE A 303 15.94 -6.17 -11.98
CA ILE A 303 14.70 -6.33 -11.19
C ILE A 303 13.73 -5.15 -11.33
N ILE A 304 14.07 -4.16 -12.16
CA ILE A 304 13.26 -2.97 -12.40
C ILE A 304 12.32 -3.21 -13.58
N SER A 305 11.09 -2.67 -13.53
CA SER A 305 10.13 -2.76 -14.63
C SER A 305 10.60 -2.02 -15.89
N ASP A 306 10.09 -2.40 -17.07
CA ASP A 306 10.44 -1.77 -18.36
C ASP A 306 10.24 -0.24 -18.35
N ARG A 307 9.32 0.25 -17.52
CA ARG A 307 9.04 1.68 -17.39
C ARG A 307 10.20 2.45 -16.77
N TYR A 308 10.89 1.83 -15.82
CA TYR A 308 11.86 2.53 -14.98
C TYR A 308 13.31 2.09 -15.20
N VAL A 309 13.52 0.97 -15.89
CA VAL A 309 14.86 0.49 -16.24
C VAL A 309 15.64 1.54 -17.05
N VAL A 310 14.93 2.33 -17.85
CA VAL A 310 15.48 3.42 -18.68
C VAL A 310 16.29 4.42 -17.87
N TYR A 311 15.95 4.64 -16.59
CA TYR A 311 16.70 5.56 -15.73
C TYR A 311 18.03 4.98 -15.23
N ARG A 312 18.14 3.65 -15.04
CA ARG A 312 19.36 3.05 -14.46
C ARG A 312 20.45 2.78 -15.48
N VAL A 313 20.09 2.39 -16.70
CA VAL A 313 21.07 2.01 -17.72
C VAL A 313 22.08 3.14 -18.00
N PRO A 314 21.67 4.37 -18.37
CA PRO A 314 22.62 5.44 -18.60
C PRO A 314 23.35 5.86 -17.31
N GLU A 315 22.69 5.83 -16.15
CA GLU A 315 23.32 6.14 -14.86
C GLU A 315 24.54 5.24 -14.60
N PHE A 316 24.44 3.94 -14.86
CA PHE A 316 25.56 3.01 -14.67
C PHE A 316 26.62 3.13 -15.77
N LEU A 317 26.23 3.39 -17.03
CA LEU A 317 27.21 3.67 -18.08
C LEU A 317 28.03 4.93 -17.75
N GLN A 318 27.39 5.98 -17.24
CA GLN A 318 28.06 7.20 -16.80
C GLN A 318 28.93 6.95 -15.56
N ALA A 319 28.44 6.19 -14.57
CA ALA A 319 29.25 5.78 -13.42
C ALA A 319 30.52 5.02 -13.82
N TYR A 320 30.46 4.14 -14.84
CA TYR A 320 31.64 3.48 -15.39
C TYR A 320 32.63 4.47 -16.00
N LEU A 321 32.14 5.47 -16.76
CA LEU A 321 33.00 6.45 -17.44
C LEU A 321 33.68 7.39 -16.45
N ASP A 322 32.95 7.84 -15.43
CA ASP A 322 33.43 8.81 -14.45
C ASP A 322 34.06 8.20 -13.19
N TYR A 323 34.09 6.87 -13.11
CA TYR A 323 34.70 6.12 -12.01
C TYR A 323 36.07 6.69 -11.63
N THR A 324 36.20 7.02 -10.35
CA THR A 324 37.45 7.54 -9.79
C THR A 324 38.24 6.40 -9.15
N PRO A 325 39.48 6.11 -9.61
CA PRO A 325 40.32 5.11 -8.95
C PRO A 325 40.40 5.35 -7.44
N ARG A 326 40.12 4.31 -6.65
CA ARG A 326 40.10 4.45 -5.19
C ARG A 326 41.52 4.61 -4.65
N PRO A 327 41.76 5.54 -3.71
CA PRO A 327 42.99 5.55 -2.93
C PRO A 327 43.08 4.27 -2.09
N ALA A 328 44.29 3.90 -1.66
CA ALA A 328 44.51 2.73 -0.81
C ALA A 328 43.74 2.83 0.53
N ASP A 329 43.69 4.05 1.08
CA ASP A 329 43.01 4.36 2.33
C ASP A 329 41.78 5.22 2.04
N LEU A 330 40.60 4.61 2.10
CA LEU A 330 39.31 5.32 2.08
C LEU A 330 38.95 5.73 3.52
N PRO A 331 38.27 6.88 3.72
CA PRO A 331 37.77 7.23 5.03
C PRO A 331 36.74 6.20 5.51
N PRO A 332 36.65 5.93 6.82
CA PRO A 332 35.67 5.01 7.36
C PRO A 332 34.24 5.49 7.08
N LEU A 333 33.34 4.54 6.82
CA LEU A 333 31.90 4.78 6.80
C LEU A 333 31.36 4.93 8.23
N PRO A 334 30.16 5.51 8.43
CA PRO A 334 29.59 5.75 9.76
C PRO A 334 29.61 4.54 10.71
N TYR A 335 29.36 3.32 10.22
CA TYR A 335 29.36 2.13 11.06
C TYR A 335 30.77 1.60 11.42
N GLU A 336 31.83 2.18 10.85
CA GLU A 336 33.23 1.80 11.02
C GLU A 336 33.99 2.75 11.96
N HIS A 337 33.36 3.84 12.40
CA HIS A 337 33.94 4.78 13.35
C HIS A 337 33.94 4.23 14.79
N GLU A 338 34.78 4.83 15.64
CA GLU A 338 34.68 4.71 17.09
C GLU A 338 33.24 4.99 17.58
N PRO A 339 32.79 4.35 18.69
CA PRO A 339 31.42 4.48 19.16
C PRO A 339 30.96 5.94 19.28
N PHE A 340 29.81 6.25 18.68
CA PHE A 340 29.19 7.56 18.74
C PHE A 340 27.67 7.47 18.71
N ARG A 341 27.00 8.56 19.12
CA ARG A 341 25.56 8.72 19.04
C ARG A 341 25.24 10.06 18.43
N ARG A 342 24.31 10.10 17.46
CA ARG A 342 23.91 11.31 16.76
C ARG A 342 22.40 11.33 16.56
N TYR A 343 21.76 12.41 16.99
CA TYR A 343 20.36 12.70 16.69
C TYR A 343 20.26 13.90 15.77
N PHE A 344 19.56 13.73 14.64
CA PHE A 344 19.25 14.79 13.69
C PHE A 344 17.85 15.34 14.01
N PRO A 345 17.71 16.44 14.77
CA PRO A 345 16.39 16.95 15.19
C PRO A 345 15.47 17.34 14.03
N GLY A 346 16.02 17.82 12.90
CA GLY A 346 15.24 18.19 11.72
C GLY A 346 14.69 16.95 11.00
N ALA A 347 15.54 15.97 10.74
CA ALA A 347 15.13 14.69 10.13
C ALA A 347 14.34 13.79 11.11
N ARG A 348 14.53 14.00 12.42
CA ARG A 348 14.19 13.08 13.52
C ARG A 348 14.73 11.67 13.27
N VAL A 349 16.00 11.60 12.87
CA VAL A 349 16.74 10.34 12.67
C VAL A 349 17.77 10.19 13.78
N TYR A 350 17.81 9.02 14.41
CA TYR A 350 18.79 8.65 15.41
C TYR A 350 19.77 7.63 14.80
N VAL A 351 21.05 7.83 15.09
CA VAL A 351 22.14 6.93 14.70
C VAL A 351 22.98 6.64 15.93
N ALA A 352 23.36 5.39 16.15
CA ALA A 352 24.38 5.04 17.11
C ALA A 352 25.31 3.95 16.55
N THR A 353 26.61 4.16 16.68
CA THR A 353 27.62 3.11 16.55
C THR A 353 28.05 2.74 17.96
N LEU A 354 27.86 1.48 18.34
CA LEU A 354 28.33 0.86 19.57
C LEU A 354 29.56 -0.02 19.23
N PRO A 355 30.28 -0.60 20.21
CA PRO A 355 31.47 -1.41 19.94
C PRO A 355 31.27 -2.53 18.90
N ASP A 356 30.08 -3.15 18.87
CA ASP A 356 29.75 -4.28 18.02
C ASP A 356 28.38 -4.16 17.31
N ARG A 357 27.71 -3.00 17.42
CA ARG A 357 26.37 -2.78 16.84
C ARG A 357 26.27 -1.43 16.12
N TYR A 358 25.50 -1.40 15.04
CA TYR A 358 25.10 -0.17 14.35
C TYR A 358 23.58 -0.02 14.37
N VAL A 359 23.08 1.06 14.95
CA VAL A 359 21.65 1.34 15.16
C VAL A 359 21.24 2.56 14.33
N LEU A 360 20.16 2.41 13.55
CA LEU A 360 19.55 3.50 12.81
C LEU A 360 18.05 3.51 13.03
N ALA A 361 17.48 4.63 13.48
CA ALA A 361 16.04 4.77 13.72
C ALA A 361 15.46 6.05 13.11
N ASN A 362 14.33 5.92 12.40
CA ASN A 362 13.56 7.05 11.88
C ASN A 362 12.37 7.32 12.80
N LEU A 363 12.54 8.27 13.72
CA LEU A 363 11.53 8.67 14.70
C LEU A 363 10.44 9.54 14.09
N ALA A 364 10.73 10.26 12.98
CA ALA A 364 9.69 10.95 12.22
C ALA A 364 8.64 9.97 11.70
N LYS A 365 9.04 8.73 11.42
CA LYS A 365 8.23 7.65 10.85
C LYS A 365 7.80 6.61 11.88
N GLY A 366 7.49 7.07 13.09
CA GLY A 366 6.97 6.22 14.17
C GLY A 366 7.99 5.22 14.72
N GLY A 367 9.28 5.47 14.56
CA GLY A 367 10.34 4.65 15.15
C GLY A 367 10.66 3.39 14.36
N VAL A 368 10.69 3.48 13.02
CA VAL A 368 11.28 2.42 12.17
C VAL A 368 12.74 2.28 12.55
N VAL A 369 13.20 1.07 12.85
CA VAL A 369 14.57 0.83 13.34
C VAL A 369 15.23 -0.36 12.66
N LYS A 370 16.52 -0.20 12.35
CA LYS A 370 17.41 -1.27 11.90
C LYS A 370 18.61 -1.35 12.83
N VAL A 371 19.01 -2.57 13.18
CA VAL A 371 20.22 -2.85 13.96
C VAL A 371 21.07 -3.86 13.22
N PHE A 372 22.36 -3.58 13.10
CA PHE A 372 23.33 -4.45 12.47
C PHE A 372 24.41 -4.85 13.46
N ASP A 373 24.98 -6.03 13.26
CA ASP A 373 26.22 -6.46 13.89
C ASP A 373 27.40 -5.87 13.10
N CYS A 374 28.27 -5.07 13.73
CA CYS A 374 29.39 -4.42 13.05
C CYS A 374 30.52 -5.38 12.67
N THR A 375 30.62 -6.54 13.35
CA THR A 375 31.71 -7.51 13.14
C THR A 375 31.45 -8.38 11.91
N THR A 376 30.21 -8.85 11.76
CA THR A 376 29.74 -9.73 10.69
C THR A 376 29.04 -8.97 9.57
N GLY A 377 28.63 -7.73 9.83
CA GLY A 377 27.82 -6.90 8.94
C GLY A 377 26.35 -7.30 8.86
N ARG A 378 25.91 -8.36 9.54
CA ARG A 378 24.55 -8.92 9.39
C ARG A 378 23.48 -8.08 10.08
N LEU A 379 22.25 -8.17 9.57
CA LEU A 379 21.07 -7.51 10.13
C LEU A 379 20.55 -8.31 11.34
N LEU A 380 20.46 -7.66 12.51
CA LEU A 380 19.99 -8.25 13.77
C LEU A 380 18.54 -7.89 14.08
N LEU A 381 18.15 -6.66 13.76
CA LEU A 381 16.78 -6.18 13.92
C LEU A 381 16.38 -5.39 12.69
N ASN A 382 15.17 -5.64 12.23
CA ASN A 382 14.48 -4.79 11.28
C ASN A 382 13.01 -4.70 11.66
N ASP A 383 12.63 -3.53 12.15
CA ASP A 383 11.30 -3.29 12.68
C ASP A 383 10.70 -2.03 12.06
N CYS A 384 9.73 -2.23 11.17
CA CYS A 384 8.97 -1.17 10.52
C CYS A 384 7.78 -0.64 11.33
N GLY A 385 7.63 -1.07 12.58
CA GLY A 385 6.58 -0.61 13.47
C GLY A 385 5.33 -1.46 13.50
N LEU A 386 4.24 -0.81 13.89
CA LEU A 386 2.96 -1.43 14.15
C LEU A 386 2.14 -1.44 12.86
N LEU A 387 1.52 -2.58 12.56
CA LEU A 387 0.58 -2.75 11.47
C LEU A 387 -0.69 -3.40 12.00
N GLY A 388 -1.85 -2.80 11.70
CA GLY A 388 -3.14 -3.30 12.15
C GLY A 388 -4.16 -3.32 11.02
N GLU A 389 -5.18 -4.16 11.17
CA GLU A 389 -6.42 -4.09 10.38
C GLU A 389 -7.59 -3.84 11.33
N LEU A 390 -8.36 -2.79 11.07
CA LEU A 390 -9.62 -2.49 11.76
C LEU A 390 -10.72 -3.46 11.29
N GLU A 391 -11.83 -3.56 12.03
CA GLU A 391 -12.95 -4.45 11.69
C GLU A 391 -13.60 -4.14 10.33
N ASP A 392 -13.53 -2.89 9.87
CA ASP A 392 -14.01 -2.48 8.53
C ASP A 392 -13.04 -2.84 7.39
N GLY A 393 -11.92 -3.51 7.70
CA GLY A 393 -10.86 -3.89 6.76
C GLY A 393 -9.87 -2.77 6.45
N GLN A 394 -9.98 -1.60 7.08
CA GLN A 394 -9.00 -0.52 6.94
C GLN A 394 -7.68 -0.90 7.60
N VAL A 395 -6.58 -0.75 6.86
CA VAL A 395 -5.23 -0.98 7.36
C VAL A 395 -4.73 0.28 8.06
N VAL A 396 -4.10 0.13 9.23
CA VAL A 396 -3.54 1.22 10.04
C VAL A 396 -2.08 0.92 10.39
N THR A 397 -1.26 1.95 10.59
CA THR A 397 0.17 1.77 10.86
C THR A 397 0.79 2.91 11.69
N SER A 398 1.87 2.62 12.40
CA SER A 398 2.75 3.66 12.98
C SER A 398 3.78 4.18 11.96
N GLN A 399 3.99 3.46 10.85
CA GLN A 399 5.03 3.71 9.84
C GLN A 399 4.73 4.93 8.93
N TRP A 400 4.25 6.03 9.51
CA TRP A 400 3.86 7.24 8.79
C TRP A 400 4.70 8.43 9.25
N VAL A 401 5.15 9.27 8.31
CA VAL A 401 5.83 10.50 8.68
C VAL A 401 4.79 11.51 9.15
N ASP A 402 4.69 11.70 10.47
CA ASP A 402 3.71 12.60 11.09
C ASP A 402 4.41 13.69 11.91
N PRO A 403 4.17 14.98 11.62
CA PRO A 403 4.74 16.08 12.39
C PRO A 403 4.21 16.17 13.82
N THR A 404 3.09 15.50 14.13
CA THR A 404 2.55 15.46 15.51
C THR A 404 3.20 14.42 16.40
N TYR A 405 4.00 13.52 15.84
CA TYR A 405 4.77 12.58 16.66
C TYR A 405 5.79 13.33 17.49
N THR A 406 5.81 13.05 18.79
CA THR A 406 6.81 13.58 19.69
C THR A 406 7.94 12.58 19.81
N ALA A 407 9.16 13.02 19.55
CA ALA A 407 10.35 12.18 19.58
C ALA A 407 11.41 12.80 20.49
N GLN A 408 12.08 11.96 21.27
CA GLN A 408 13.18 12.32 22.14
C GLN A 408 14.27 11.26 21.97
N ALA A 409 15.53 11.69 22.00
CA ALA A 409 16.67 10.80 21.92
C ALA A 409 17.82 11.35 22.77
N ASP A 410 18.54 10.45 23.41
CA ASP A 410 19.71 10.74 24.24
C ASP A 410 20.74 9.61 24.13
N GLU A 411 21.69 9.57 25.07
CA GLU A 411 22.74 8.55 25.11
C GLU A 411 22.22 7.15 25.45
N ARG A 412 21.07 7.05 26.13
CA ARG A 412 20.46 5.78 26.56
C ARG A 412 19.48 5.21 25.53
N GLY A 413 19.20 5.94 24.46
CA GLY A 413 18.38 5.48 23.34
C GLY A 413 17.37 6.55 22.91
N TRP A 414 16.16 6.12 22.58
CA TRP A 414 15.12 7.02 22.06
C TRP A 414 13.71 6.59 22.43
N SER A 415 12.78 7.56 22.39
CA SER A 415 11.34 7.34 22.53
C SER A 415 10.59 8.14 21.47
N VAL A 416 9.56 7.55 20.88
CA VAL A 416 8.62 8.23 19.99
C VAL A 416 7.18 7.90 20.39
N THR A 417 6.33 8.92 20.45
CA THR A 417 4.92 8.80 20.79
C THR A 417 4.07 9.40 19.69
N GLY A 418 2.97 8.72 19.34
CA GLY A 418 2.11 9.12 18.24
C GLY A 418 0.75 8.44 18.22
N THR A 419 0.05 8.62 17.10
CA THR A 419 -1.19 7.90 16.75
C THR A 419 -0.95 7.03 15.53
N LEU A 420 -1.60 5.88 15.45
CA LEU A 420 -1.63 5.11 14.22
C LEU A 420 -2.37 5.89 13.13
N ASN A 421 -1.94 5.73 11.88
CA ASN A 421 -2.52 6.36 10.72
C ASN A 421 -3.13 5.30 9.80
N ALA A 422 -4.33 5.57 9.26
CA ALA A 422 -4.91 4.73 8.23
C ALA A 422 -4.08 4.80 6.94
N VAL A 423 -3.65 3.64 6.46
CA VAL A 423 -2.90 3.50 5.21
C VAL A 423 -3.82 3.87 4.04
N PRO A 424 -3.44 4.83 3.19
CA PRO A 424 -4.23 5.21 2.03
C PRO A 424 -4.11 4.15 0.92
N SER A 425 -4.62 2.93 1.11
CA SER A 425 -4.67 1.96 0.01
C SER A 425 -5.76 0.91 0.18
N ASN A 426 -6.72 0.95 -0.76
CA ASN A 426 -7.37 -0.19 -1.43
C ASN A 426 -8.34 0.29 -2.53
N LYS A 427 -8.11 1.50 -3.10
CA LYS A 427 -8.98 2.04 -4.15
C LYS A 427 -8.42 1.66 -5.52
N LEU A 428 -8.80 0.49 -6.02
CA LEU A 428 -8.54 0.12 -7.40
C LEU A 428 -9.47 0.89 -8.35
N PHE A 429 -8.93 1.26 -9.51
CA PHE A 429 -9.76 1.71 -10.62
C PHE A 429 -10.52 0.52 -11.20
N THR A 430 -11.85 0.61 -11.17
CA THR A 430 -12.70 -0.32 -11.93
C THR A 430 -12.78 0.14 -13.39
N PRO A 431 -13.18 -0.72 -14.34
CA PRO A 431 -13.40 -0.30 -15.72
C PRO A 431 -14.29 0.95 -15.85
N LEU A 432 -15.38 1.03 -15.07
CA LEU A 432 -16.24 2.21 -15.04
C LEU A 432 -15.53 3.48 -14.55
N LYS A 433 -14.74 3.39 -13.47
CA LYS A 433 -13.96 4.54 -12.98
C LYS A 433 -12.95 4.99 -14.04
N ASN A 434 -12.34 4.06 -14.77
CA ASN A 434 -11.43 4.37 -15.86
C ASN A 434 -12.15 5.07 -17.02
N ILE A 435 -13.32 4.59 -17.45
CA ILE A 435 -14.12 5.24 -18.51
C ILE A 435 -14.48 6.67 -18.11
N LEU A 436 -14.96 6.89 -16.88
CA LEU A 436 -15.30 8.22 -16.39
C LEU A 436 -14.09 9.15 -16.34
N PHE A 437 -12.97 8.65 -15.80
CA PHE A 437 -11.72 9.40 -15.75
C PHE A 437 -11.24 9.79 -17.14
N ARG A 438 -11.22 8.85 -18.09
CA ARG A 438 -10.82 9.10 -19.48
C ARG A 438 -11.78 10.05 -20.19
N SER A 439 -13.07 9.93 -19.96
CA SER A 439 -14.07 10.85 -20.54
C SER A 439 -13.86 12.29 -20.06
N ALA A 440 -13.55 12.48 -18.78
CA ALA A 440 -13.21 13.79 -18.22
C ALA A 440 -11.91 14.36 -18.83
N LEU A 441 -10.87 13.53 -19.00
CA LEU A 441 -9.62 13.94 -19.64
C LEU A 441 -9.81 14.36 -21.09
N VAL A 442 -10.61 13.62 -21.87
CA VAL A 442 -10.92 14.01 -23.26
C VAL A 442 -11.72 15.30 -23.32
N ALA A 443 -12.70 15.48 -22.42
CA ALA A 443 -13.57 16.64 -22.42
C ALA A 443 -12.87 17.93 -21.92
N LEU A 444 -11.99 17.82 -20.92
CA LEU A 444 -11.45 18.96 -20.17
C LEU A 444 -9.92 18.97 -20.03
N GLY A 445 -9.21 17.87 -20.28
CA GLY A 445 -7.76 17.75 -20.07
C GLY A 445 -6.92 18.64 -21.00
N TRP A 446 -7.48 19.07 -22.13
CA TRP A 446 -6.82 20.06 -22.99
C TRP A 446 -6.67 21.43 -22.30
N ASN A 447 -7.50 21.73 -21.29
CA ASN A 447 -7.39 22.94 -20.45
C ASN A 447 -6.36 22.72 -19.33
N SER A 448 -5.29 23.52 -19.34
CA SER A 448 -4.18 23.38 -18.38
C SER A 448 -4.62 23.57 -16.93
N GLN A 449 -5.47 24.56 -16.63
CA GLN A 449 -5.95 24.82 -15.26
C GLN A 449 -6.69 23.60 -14.68
N PHE A 450 -7.50 22.92 -15.50
CA PHE A 450 -8.17 21.69 -15.10
C PHE A 450 -7.17 20.55 -14.83
N SER A 451 -6.20 20.34 -15.72
CA SER A 451 -5.16 19.30 -15.52
C SER A 451 -4.37 19.52 -14.23
N HIS A 452 -3.98 20.76 -13.92
CA HIS A 452 -3.28 21.08 -12.66
C HIS A 452 -4.16 20.80 -11.44
N MET A 453 -5.43 21.22 -11.46
CA MET A 453 -6.38 20.95 -10.38
C MET A 453 -6.56 19.44 -10.15
N LEU A 454 -6.74 18.67 -11.22
CA LEU A 454 -6.92 17.22 -11.17
C LEU A 454 -5.68 16.53 -10.57
N LYS A 455 -4.47 16.89 -11.02
CA LYS A 455 -3.20 16.38 -10.49
C LYS A 455 -3.09 16.62 -8.97
N GLY A 456 -3.37 17.84 -8.50
CA GLY A 456 -3.36 18.17 -7.08
C GLY A 456 -4.39 17.40 -6.25
N GLY A 457 -5.57 17.12 -6.81
CA GLY A 457 -6.63 16.34 -6.15
C GLY A 457 -6.30 14.85 -5.99
N ILE A 458 -5.77 14.22 -7.04
CA ILE A 458 -5.38 12.80 -7.04
C ILE A 458 -4.30 12.55 -5.99
N ARG A 459 -3.24 13.37 -5.99
CA ARG A 459 -2.11 13.23 -5.06
C ARG A 459 -2.55 13.35 -3.60
N ARG A 460 -3.35 14.37 -3.25
CA ARG A 460 -3.88 14.56 -1.88
C ARG A 460 -4.76 13.41 -1.39
N THR A 461 -5.38 12.67 -2.31
CA THR A 461 -6.32 11.59 -1.94
C THR A 461 -5.63 10.24 -1.84
N LEU A 462 -4.64 9.98 -2.70
CA LEU A 462 -4.02 8.66 -2.88
C LEU A 462 -2.62 8.54 -2.27
N MET A 463 -1.87 9.63 -2.16
CA MET A 463 -0.44 9.58 -1.80
C MET A 463 -0.11 10.37 -0.53
N LEU A 464 -0.81 11.48 -0.30
CA LEU A 464 -0.60 12.39 0.82
C LEU A 464 -1.80 12.38 1.78
N GLY A 465 -1.59 12.90 2.98
CA GLY A 465 -2.64 13.11 3.98
C GLY A 465 -2.62 12.06 5.09
N ARG A 466 -2.43 12.54 6.32
CA ARG A 466 -2.59 11.77 7.55
C ARG A 466 -4.06 11.46 7.80
N ARG A 467 -4.32 10.31 8.40
CA ARG A 467 -5.66 9.84 8.76
C ARG A 467 -5.55 9.17 10.13
N PRO A 468 -5.36 9.96 11.20
CA PRO A 468 -5.14 9.40 12.52
C PRO A 468 -6.36 8.58 12.94
N VAL A 469 -6.10 7.43 13.55
CA VAL A 469 -7.12 6.58 14.19
C VAL A 469 -6.95 6.67 15.71
N PRO A 470 -8.00 6.41 16.51
CA PRO A 470 -7.97 6.54 17.97
C PRO A 470 -7.22 5.39 18.66
N ILE A 471 -6.03 5.08 18.15
CA ILE A 471 -5.05 4.15 18.71
C ILE A 471 -3.73 4.91 18.80
N THR A 472 -3.26 5.13 20.03
CA THR A 472 -1.97 5.76 20.31
C THR A 472 -0.90 4.72 20.56
N PHE A 473 0.34 5.11 20.32
CA PHE A 473 1.50 4.27 20.63
C PHE A 473 2.61 5.10 21.27
N ARG A 474 3.45 4.43 22.06
CA ARG A 474 4.77 4.89 22.48
C ARG A 474 5.76 3.76 22.21
N ARG A 475 6.76 4.02 21.38
CA ARG A 475 7.88 3.10 21.13
C ARG A 475 9.12 3.63 21.84
N THR A 476 9.90 2.77 22.45
CA THR A 476 11.15 3.15 23.14
C THR A 476 12.22 2.10 22.89
N LEU A 477 13.38 2.52 22.40
CA LEU A 477 14.58 1.67 22.35
C LEU A 477 15.51 2.11 23.47
N GLN A 478 15.90 1.16 24.32
CA GLN A 478 16.87 1.35 25.39
C GLN A 478 18.17 0.63 25.06
N ILE A 479 19.29 1.30 25.33
CA ILE A 479 20.64 0.80 25.16
C ILE A 479 21.25 0.60 26.55
N ASP A 480 21.62 -0.64 26.89
CA ASP A 480 22.42 -0.92 28.07
C ASP A 480 23.90 -0.74 27.74
N GLU A 481 24.54 0.26 28.36
CA GLU A 481 25.95 0.59 28.11
C GLU A 481 26.93 -0.48 28.59
N THR A 482 26.51 -1.36 29.51
CA THR A 482 27.40 -2.39 30.10
C THR A 482 27.43 -3.64 29.23
N SER A 483 26.27 -4.03 28.69
CA SER A 483 26.11 -5.25 27.90
C SER A 483 26.02 -5.01 26.39
N SER A 484 25.89 -3.74 25.95
CA SER A 484 25.48 -3.37 24.59
C SER A 484 24.16 -3.98 24.15
N SER A 485 23.36 -4.50 25.10
CA SER A 485 22.04 -5.06 24.80
C SER A 485 21.06 -3.94 24.46
N LEU A 486 20.15 -4.25 23.53
CA LEU A 486 19.16 -3.33 23.01
C LEU A 486 17.77 -3.89 23.29
N THR A 487 16.90 -3.10 23.92
CA THR A 487 15.52 -3.49 24.21
C THR A 487 14.56 -2.50 23.56
N LEU A 488 13.70 -2.99 22.67
CA LEU A 488 12.60 -2.24 22.05
C LEU A 488 11.30 -2.54 22.81
N THR A 489 10.62 -1.49 23.26
CA THR A 489 9.33 -1.58 23.97
C THR A 489 8.27 -0.79 23.24
N ASP A 490 7.16 -1.44 22.92
CA ASP A 490 5.98 -0.83 22.35
C ASP A 490 4.81 -0.84 23.35
N GLU A 491 4.34 0.36 23.67
CA GLU A 491 3.11 0.55 24.43
C GLU A 491 2.02 1.05 23.48
N VAL A 492 0.94 0.29 23.34
CA VAL A 492 -0.18 0.60 22.44
C VAL A 492 -1.45 0.76 23.25
N ARG A 493 -2.23 1.82 22.96
CA ARG A 493 -3.44 2.16 23.70
C ARG A 493 -4.58 2.56 22.77
N ARG A 494 -5.79 2.10 23.06
CA ARG A 494 -7.02 2.62 22.45
C ARG A 494 -7.51 3.83 23.23
N THR A 495 -7.82 4.92 22.51
CA THR A 495 -8.35 6.15 23.13
C THR A 495 -9.88 6.23 23.11
N ASP A 496 -10.55 5.30 22.43
CA ASP A 496 -12.00 5.21 22.37
C ASP A 496 -12.53 3.82 22.78
N GLY A 497 -13.86 3.68 22.81
CA GLY A 497 -14.54 2.41 23.09
C GLY A 497 -14.90 1.59 21.84
N ASP A 498 -14.81 2.18 20.65
CA ASP A 498 -15.48 1.69 19.46
C ASP A 498 -14.51 1.21 18.35
N THR A 499 -13.20 1.53 18.46
CA THR A 499 -12.22 1.12 17.44
C THR A 499 -11.50 -0.17 17.82
N PHE A 500 -11.87 -1.29 17.18
CA PHE A 500 -11.27 -2.61 17.44
C PHE A 500 -10.31 -3.03 16.32
N LEU A 501 -9.26 -3.76 16.70
CA LEU A 501 -8.33 -4.40 15.76
C LEU A 501 -8.75 -5.84 15.49
N ARG A 502 -8.90 -6.20 14.21
CA ARG A 502 -9.13 -7.55 13.73
C ARG A 502 -7.85 -8.39 13.70
N ARG A 503 -6.73 -7.75 13.36
CA ARG A 503 -5.38 -8.34 13.43
C ARG A 503 -4.34 -7.25 13.67
N MET A 504 -3.24 -7.64 14.30
CA MET A 504 -2.10 -6.76 14.55
C MET A 504 -0.81 -7.54 14.32
N ALA A 505 0.14 -6.90 13.67
CA ALA A 505 1.50 -7.38 13.50
C ALA A 505 2.48 -6.29 13.93
N VAL A 506 3.63 -6.73 14.46
CA VAL A 506 4.73 -5.87 14.89
C VAL A 506 6.02 -6.39 14.30
N GLY A 507 6.89 -5.48 13.90
CA GLY A 507 8.13 -5.81 13.21
C GLY A 507 7.91 -6.08 11.72
N ASP A 508 8.91 -6.74 11.11
CA ASP A 508 9.04 -7.00 9.67
C ASP A 508 9.45 -5.79 8.80
N GLU A 509 9.76 -6.08 7.54
CA GLU A 509 9.86 -5.11 6.45
C GLU A 509 8.50 -4.97 5.75
N PHE A 510 7.88 -3.81 5.82
CA PHE A 510 6.67 -3.52 5.03
C PHE A 510 6.63 -2.07 4.54
N PHE A 511 5.82 -1.83 3.50
CA PHE A 511 5.79 -0.55 2.80
C PHE A 511 4.36 0.01 2.71
N VAL A 512 4.10 1.11 3.42
CA VAL A 512 2.75 1.71 3.49
C VAL A 512 2.43 2.71 2.38
N ARG A 513 3.44 3.28 1.72
CA ARG A 513 3.27 4.17 0.57
C ARG A 513 3.73 3.48 -0.70
N TYR A 514 2.83 3.41 -1.68
CA TYR A 514 3.17 3.00 -3.02
C TYR A 514 3.73 4.19 -3.79
N VAL A 515 5.03 4.14 -4.08
CA VAL A 515 5.67 5.02 -5.07
C VAL A 515 6.30 4.12 -6.14
N PRO A 516 6.42 4.56 -7.39
CA PRO A 516 6.82 3.66 -8.47
C PRO A 516 8.24 3.06 -8.34
N GLN A 517 9.08 3.67 -7.50
CA GLN A 517 10.48 3.27 -7.25
C GLN A 517 10.69 2.66 -5.85
N SER A 518 9.62 2.20 -5.19
CA SER A 518 9.70 1.43 -3.93
C SER A 518 9.26 -0.03 -4.13
N ARG A 519 9.41 -0.85 -3.09
CA ARG A 519 8.97 -2.26 -3.07
C ARG A 519 9.67 -3.18 -4.08
N TYR A 520 10.88 -2.84 -4.48
CA TYR A 520 11.74 -3.81 -5.16
C TYR A 520 12.17 -4.88 -4.17
N PHE A 521 12.18 -6.13 -4.62
CA PHE A 521 12.63 -7.24 -3.81
C PHE A 521 14.12 -7.07 -3.47
N GLN A 522 14.45 -7.27 -2.19
CA GLN A 522 15.81 -7.35 -1.68
C GLN A 522 15.98 -8.68 -0.93
N SER A 523 17.09 -9.37 -1.15
CA SER A 523 17.30 -10.70 -0.54
C SER A 523 17.30 -10.68 1.00
N GLN A 524 17.68 -9.56 1.63
CA GLN A 524 17.58 -9.39 3.10
C GLN A 524 16.15 -9.46 3.64
N GLU A 525 15.11 -9.28 2.81
CA GLU A 525 13.72 -9.45 3.24
C GLU A 525 13.43 -10.91 3.65
N LEU A 526 14.24 -11.88 3.18
CA LEU A 526 14.12 -13.29 3.57
C LEU A 526 14.75 -13.59 4.94
N GLU A 527 15.54 -12.66 5.49
CA GLU A 527 16.24 -12.79 6.77
C GLU A 527 15.47 -12.14 7.92
N VAL A 528 14.35 -11.51 7.63
CA VAL A 528 13.53 -10.75 8.58
C VAL A 528 12.14 -11.39 8.65
N GLN A 529 11.59 -11.46 9.86
CA GLN A 529 10.24 -11.94 10.07
C GLN A 529 9.58 -11.13 11.20
N GLY A 530 8.40 -10.58 10.93
CA GLY A 530 7.59 -9.94 11.96
C GLY A 530 6.81 -10.94 12.81
N HIS A 531 6.15 -10.40 13.84
CA HIS A 531 5.31 -11.15 14.76
C HIS A 531 3.86 -10.74 14.58
N THR A 532 3.01 -11.69 14.21
CA THR A 532 1.55 -11.50 14.30
C THR A 532 1.13 -11.76 15.74
N LEU A 533 0.37 -10.84 16.32
CA LEU A 533 -0.10 -10.96 17.69
C LEU A 533 -1.06 -12.15 17.84
N ASP A 534 -0.89 -12.91 18.92
CA ASP A 534 -1.77 -14.04 19.24
C ASP A 534 -3.23 -13.58 19.42
N PRO A 535 -4.24 -14.34 18.94
CA PRO A 535 -5.64 -13.96 19.05
C PRO A 535 -6.12 -13.67 20.48
N ILE A 536 -5.59 -14.37 21.50
CA ILE A 536 -5.93 -14.15 22.91
C ILE A 536 -5.35 -12.82 23.38
N ALA A 537 -4.09 -12.53 23.04
CA ALA A 537 -3.46 -11.25 23.37
C ALA A 537 -4.16 -10.08 22.66
N LEU A 538 -4.59 -10.28 21.41
CA LEU A 538 -5.36 -9.28 20.66
C LEU A 538 -6.75 -9.05 21.28
N ALA A 539 -7.45 -10.12 21.68
CA ALA A 539 -8.74 -10.01 22.38
C ALA A 539 -8.57 -9.27 23.72
N ALA A 540 -7.52 -9.60 24.48
CA ALA A 540 -7.18 -8.90 25.72
C ALA A 540 -6.87 -7.41 25.48
N PHE A 541 -6.13 -7.06 24.43
CA PHE A 541 -5.92 -5.65 24.04
C PHE A 541 -7.24 -4.95 23.67
N ASN A 542 -8.08 -5.61 22.87
CA ASN A 542 -9.37 -5.08 22.47
C ASN A 542 -10.28 -4.84 23.69
N MET A 543 -10.22 -5.68 24.73
CA MET A 543 -11.01 -5.49 25.96
C MET A 543 -10.37 -4.50 26.94
N GLY A 544 -9.07 -4.67 27.22
CA GLY A 544 -8.30 -3.92 28.23
C GLY A 544 -7.74 -2.58 27.76
N ARG A 545 -7.87 -2.27 26.45
CA ARG A 545 -7.45 -1.01 25.80
C ARG A 545 -5.96 -0.68 25.85
N ARG A 546 -5.12 -1.57 26.39
CA ARG A 546 -3.68 -1.37 26.52
C ARG A 546 -2.93 -2.66 26.26
N LEU A 547 -1.82 -2.56 25.53
CA LEU A 547 -0.91 -3.66 25.23
C LEU A 547 0.52 -3.15 25.40
N MET A 548 1.34 -3.94 26.09
CA MET A 548 2.78 -3.72 26.15
C MET A 548 3.50 -4.91 25.51
N LEU A 549 4.41 -4.59 24.58
CA LEU A 549 5.24 -5.53 23.86
C LEU A 549 6.70 -5.18 24.14
N VAL A 550 7.47 -6.17 24.60
CA VAL A 550 8.90 -6.00 24.85
C VAL A 550 9.67 -6.98 23.99
N GLN A 551 10.69 -6.47 23.31
CA GLN A 551 11.50 -7.18 22.33
C GLN A 551 12.97 -6.90 22.61
N VAL A 552 13.75 -7.95 22.92
CA VAL A 552 15.20 -7.84 23.08
C VAL A 552 15.86 -8.17 21.74
N VAL A 553 16.78 -7.30 21.29
CA VAL A 553 17.53 -7.54 20.05
C VAL A 553 18.45 -8.73 20.26
N PRO A 554 18.43 -9.73 19.36
CA PRO A 554 19.23 -10.92 19.53
C PRO A 554 20.73 -10.61 19.34
N ASP A 555 21.58 -11.42 19.97
CA ASP A 555 23.02 -11.37 19.75
C ASP A 555 23.42 -12.01 18.41
N GLU A 556 22.60 -12.91 17.88
CA GLU A 556 22.84 -13.60 16.61
C GLU A 556 21.77 -13.29 15.55
N PRO A 557 22.16 -13.08 14.28
CA PRO A 557 21.23 -12.88 13.16
C PRO A 557 20.30 -14.09 12.93
N GLY A 558 19.06 -13.82 12.51
CA GLY A 558 18.07 -14.86 12.13
C GLY A 558 17.35 -15.52 13.30
N GLN A 559 17.66 -15.17 14.55
CA GLN A 559 16.80 -15.50 15.68
C GLN A 559 15.63 -14.52 15.72
N PRO A 560 14.37 -14.98 15.67
CA PRO A 560 13.24 -14.08 15.82
C PRO A 560 13.28 -13.53 17.26
N PRO A 561 13.23 -12.21 17.42
CA PRO A 561 13.36 -11.61 18.73
C PRO A 561 12.18 -12.02 19.63
N ALA A 562 12.48 -12.34 20.89
CA ALA A 562 11.45 -12.82 21.81
C ALA A 562 10.47 -11.70 22.16
N LEU A 563 9.21 -11.85 21.73
CA LEU A 563 8.14 -10.90 22.02
C LEU A 563 7.43 -11.30 23.31
N HIS A 564 7.56 -10.48 24.34
CA HIS A 564 6.84 -10.66 25.61
C HIS A 564 5.64 -9.71 25.67
N THR A 565 4.44 -10.27 25.84
CA THR A 565 3.21 -9.51 26.07
C THR A 565 2.97 -9.34 27.56
N GLN A 566 2.88 -8.11 28.04
CA GLN A 566 2.34 -7.80 29.37
C GLN A 566 0.99 -7.09 29.17
N ALA A 567 -0.09 -7.79 29.51
CA ALA A 567 -1.41 -7.19 29.68
C ALA A 567 -1.57 -6.81 31.16
N ASP A 568 -2.20 -5.68 31.47
CA ASP A 568 -2.48 -5.30 32.87
C ASP A 568 -3.24 -6.45 33.56
N ASP A 569 -2.73 -6.90 34.71
CA ASP A 569 -3.22 -8.01 35.53
C ASP A 569 -4.72 -7.85 35.89
N GLN A 570 -5.59 -8.38 35.04
CA GLN A 570 -6.92 -8.83 35.40
C GLN A 570 -6.97 -10.29 34.95
N PRO A 571 -7.04 -11.28 35.88
CA PRO A 571 -7.15 -12.67 35.49
C PRO A 571 -8.48 -12.85 34.76
N ILE A 572 -8.43 -12.92 33.43
CA ILE A 572 -9.52 -13.49 32.66
C ILE A 572 -9.48 -14.98 33.01
N SER A 573 -10.43 -15.40 33.86
CA SER A 573 -10.58 -16.78 34.29
C SER A 573 -10.56 -17.70 33.07
N GLN A 574 -9.70 -18.73 33.12
CA GLN A 574 -9.58 -19.78 32.11
C GLN A 574 -10.90 -20.50 31.78
N GLU A 575 -11.97 -20.29 32.56
CA GLU A 575 -13.33 -20.77 32.27
C GLU A 575 -14.06 -20.00 31.16
N SER A 576 -13.52 -18.88 30.67
CA SER A 576 -14.05 -18.16 29.48
C SER A 576 -13.32 -18.51 28.17
N ALA A 577 -12.32 -19.38 28.23
CA ALA A 577 -11.49 -19.79 27.08
C ALA A 577 -12.12 -20.90 26.21
N ALA A 578 -13.39 -21.24 26.44
CA ALA A 578 -14.18 -22.04 25.52
C ALA A 578 -15.32 -21.17 24.98
N LEU A 579 -15.20 -20.80 23.70
CA LEU A 579 -16.20 -20.97 22.65
C LEU A 579 -15.76 -20.17 21.41
N PRO A 580 -15.18 -20.81 20.37
CA PRO A 580 -15.20 -20.22 19.05
C PRO A 580 -16.65 -20.21 18.56
N PHE A 581 -17.00 -19.28 17.67
CA PHE A 581 -18.30 -19.16 16.98
C PHE A 581 -19.40 -18.34 17.67
N GLY A 582 -19.23 -17.02 17.69
CA GLY A 582 -20.34 -16.08 17.52
C GLY A 582 -20.11 -15.30 16.22
N VAL A 583 -21.02 -15.38 15.24
CA VAL A 583 -20.83 -14.75 13.92
C VAL A 583 -21.14 -13.25 13.93
N TYR A 584 -21.92 -12.77 14.91
CA TYR A 584 -22.32 -11.36 15.02
C TYR A 584 -21.99 -10.80 16.42
N ASP A 585 -21.62 -9.52 16.47
CA ASP A 585 -21.19 -8.78 17.66
C ASP A 585 -22.17 -7.63 18.02
N VAL A 586 -21.83 -6.85 19.06
CA VAL A 586 -22.63 -5.70 19.52
C VAL A 586 -22.73 -4.60 18.44
N ASP A 587 -21.79 -4.52 17.50
CA ASP A 587 -21.81 -3.55 16.41
C ASP A 587 -22.84 -3.88 15.34
N TYR A 588 -23.10 -5.18 15.08
CA TYR A 588 -24.25 -5.60 14.28
C TYR A 588 -25.59 -5.16 14.91
N PHE A 589 -25.67 -5.13 16.24
CA PHE A 589 -26.84 -4.63 16.98
C PHE A 589 -27.00 -3.11 16.88
N GLU A 590 -25.95 -2.33 17.17
CA GLU A 590 -26.01 -0.87 17.04
C GLU A 590 -26.25 -0.43 15.59
N GLY A 591 -25.72 -1.20 14.63
CA GLY A 591 -26.03 -1.08 13.21
C GLY A 591 -27.51 -1.27 12.90
N ARG A 592 -28.20 -2.23 13.53
CA ARG A 592 -29.65 -2.46 13.37
C ARG A 592 -30.53 -1.33 13.93
N LYS A 593 -29.96 -0.38 14.68
CA LYS A 593 -30.67 0.85 15.12
C LYS A 593 -30.42 2.07 14.22
N LYS A 594 -29.26 2.12 13.55
CA LYS A 594 -28.77 3.34 12.87
C LYS A 594 -28.64 3.20 11.36
N LYS A 595 -28.34 1.99 10.85
CA LYS A 595 -28.06 1.73 9.43
C LYS A 595 -29.36 1.37 8.68
N PRO A 596 -29.83 2.19 7.72
CA PRO A 596 -31.11 1.97 7.02
C PRO A 596 -31.26 0.58 6.41
N GLN A 597 -30.18 0.03 5.85
CA GLN A 597 -30.17 -1.30 5.24
C GLN A 597 -30.38 -2.44 6.24
N LEU A 598 -29.82 -2.34 7.45
CA LEU A 598 -29.97 -3.37 8.47
C LEU A 598 -31.37 -3.32 9.11
N ILE A 599 -31.89 -2.10 9.31
CA ILE A 599 -33.28 -1.87 9.73
C ILE A 599 -34.24 -2.48 8.71
N TYR A 600 -34.01 -2.22 7.42
CA TYR A 600 -34.84 -2.73 6.33
C TYR A 600 -34.84 -4.26 6.28
N ARG A 601 -33.66 -4.90 6.33
CA ARG A 601 -33.51 -6.36 6.30
C ARG A 601 -34.23 -7.03 7.47
N LEU A 602 -34.06 -6.51 8.70
CA LEU A 602 -34.75 -7.00 9.90
C LEU A 602 -36.27 -6.89 9.73
N ARG A 603 -36.76 -5.72 9.29
CA ARG A 603 -38.19 -5.49 9.04
C ARG A 603 -38.74 -6.48 8.02
N ARG A 604 -38.05 -6.67 6.90
CA ARG A 604 -38.50 -7.59 5.84
C ARG A 604 -38.57 -9.02 6.32
N ARG A 605 -37.57 -9.54 7.03
CA ARG A 605 -37.62 -10.90 7.61
C ARG A 605 -38.75 -11.03 8.64
N THR A 606 -38.95 -10.00 9.48
CA THR A 606 -40.07 -9.95 10.42
C THR A 606 -41.42 -10.07 9.70
N ASP A 607 -41.62 -9.34 8.60
CA ASP A 607 -42.87 -9.40 7.82
C ASP A 607 -43.12 -10.80 7.23
N GLU A 608 -42.08 -11.45 6.70
CA GLU A 608 -42.20 -12.80 6.11
C GLU A 608 -42.47 -13.87 7.17
N VAL A 609 -41.81 -13.78 8.33
CA VAL A 609 -42.04 -14.67 9.48
C VAL A 609 -43.45 -14.48 10.01
N GLU A 610 -43.90 -13.24 10.19
CA GLU A 610 -45.27 -12.95 10.64
C GLU A 610 -46.32 -13.55 9.69
N GLU A 611 -46.16 -13.36 8.38
CA GLU A 611 -47.06 -13.93 7.37
C GLU A 611 -47.09 -15.47 7.46
N ALA A 612 -45.91 -16.10 7.55
CA ALA A 612 -45.80 -17.55 7.68
C ALA A 612 -46.47 -18.08 8.95
N LEU A 613 -46.22 -17.44 10.09
CA LEU A 613 -46.83 -17.79 11.37
C LEU A 613 -48.36 -17.67 11.30
N ARG A 614 -48.90 -16.58 10.76
CA ARG A 614 -50.36 -16.39 10.64
C ARG A 614 -51.00 -17.41 9.69
N ARG A 615 -50.33 -17.73 8.57
CA ARG A 615 -50.88 -18.57 7.52
C ARG A 615 -50.82 -20.07 7.85
N TYR A 616 -49.74 -20.54 8.46
CA TYR A 616 -49.45 -21.97 8.57
C TYR A 616 -49.65 -22.58 9.96
N SER A 617 -49.88 -21.76 10.99
CA SER A 617 -50.07 -22.21 12.38
C SER A 617 -51.49 -22.72 12.70
N ASN A 618 -52.42 -22.68 11.75
CA ASN A 618 -53.82 -23.10 11.90
C ASN A 618 -54.54 -22.46 13.11
N GLY A 619 -54.15 -21.25 13.51
CA GLY A 619 -54.80 -20.50 14.61
C GLY A 619 -54.40 -20.92 16.03
N HIS A 620 -53.44 -21.83 16.19
CA HIS A 620 -53.04 -22.36 17.50
C HIS A 620 -51.64 -21.88 17.93
N LEU A 621 -51.38 -20.58 18.04
CA LEU A 621 -50.10 -20.07 18.57
C LEU A 621 -50.24 -19.62 20.02
N LYS A 622 -49.37 -20.12 20.89
CA LYS A 622 -49.17 -19.66 22.28
C LYS A 622 -47.68 -19.50 22.60
N VAL A 623 -46.83 -20.44 22.18
CA VAL A 623 -45.38 -20.46 22.43
C VAL A 623 -44.61 -20.45 21.11
N VAL A 624 -43.80 -19.41 20.92
CA VAL A 624 -42.90 -19.24 19.76
C VAL A 624 -41.46 -19.20 20.25
N VAL A 625 -40.63 -20.09 19.72
CA VAL A 625 -39.20 -20.16 20.05
C VAL A 625 -38.37 -19.63 18.89
N ASP A 626 -37.44 -18.72 19.15
CA ASP A 626 -36.50 -18.17 18.16
C ASP A 626 -35.10 -18.72 18.43
N VAL A 627 -34.58 -19.49 17.49
CA VAL A 627 -33.25 -20.12 17.53
C VAL A 627 -32.30 -19.22 16.76
N GLY A 628 -31.31 -18.64 17.45
CA GLY A 628 -30.46 -17.58 16.88
C GLY A 628 -31.08 -16.20 17.01
N THR A 629 -31.66 -15.88 18.17
CA THR A 629 -32.45 -14.65 18.35
C THR A 629 -31.61 -13.36 18.32
N ALA A 630 -30.29 -13.48 18.42
CA ALA A 630 -29.35 -12.39 18.60
C ALA A 630 -29.77 -11.45 19.75
N ASP A 631 -30.22 -10.24 19.42
CA ASP A 631 -30.67 -9.18 20.31
C ASP A 631 -32.18 -9.27 20.66
N GLY A 632 -32.95 -10.11 19.97
CA GLY A 632 -34.39 -10.28 20.20
C GLY A 632 -35.30 -9.18 19.62
N LEU A 633 -34.77 -8.24 18.83
CA LEU A 633 -35.59 -7.17 18.22
C LEU A 633 -36.72 -7.72 17.33
N MET A 634 -36.50 -8.83 16.62
CA MET A 634 -37.55 -9.48 15.83
C MET A 634 -38.69 -9.96 16.71
N LEU A 635 -38.38 -10.61 17.85
CA LEU A 635 -39.40 -11.08 18.79
C LEU A 635 -40.19 -9.91 19.40
N THR A 636 -39.52 -8.81 19.72
CA THR A 636 -40.19 -7.59 20.20
C THR A 636 -41.15 -7.03 19.15
N ASN A 637 -40.74 -6.96 17.89
CA ASN A 637 -41.63 -6.54 16.80
C ASN A 637 -42.81 -7.50 16.61
N LEU A 638 -42.58 -8.82 16.67
CA LEU A 638 -43.63 -9.83 16.54
C LEU A 638 -44.63 -9.74 17.70
N ARG A 639 -44.16 -9.57 18.94
CA ARG A 639 -45.02 -9.40 20.12
C ARG A 639 -45.94 -8.19 19.99
N GLN A 640 -45.42 -7.06 19.50
CA GLN A 640 -46.23 -5.86 19.25
C GLN A 640 -47.33 -6.08 18.19
N ARG A 641 -47.10 -6.97 17.20
CA ARG A 641 -48.00 -7.17 16.06
C ARG A 641 -48.96 -8.35 16.21
N MET A 642 -48.55 -9.40 16.92
CA MET A 642 -49.29 -10.67 17.02
C MET A 642 -50.02 -10.85 18.36
N GLY A 643 -49.80 -9.95 19.33
CA GLY A 643 -50.47 -9.98 20.63
C GLY A 643 -49.69 -10.77 21.69
N ASP A 644 -50.39 -11.20 22.74
CA ASP A 644 -49.79 -11.75 23.96
C ASP A 644 -49.44 -13.25 23.81
N LEU A 645 -48.51 -13.53 22.91
CA LEU A 645 -47.85 -14.83 22.78
C LEU A 645 -46.62 -14.90 23.70
N THR A 646 -46.27 -16.11 24.13
CA THR A 646 -45.00 -16.37 24.83
C THR A 646 -43.89 -16.52 23.79
N PHE A 647 -42.98 -15.53 23.73
CA PHE A 647 -41.78 -15.57 22.90
C PHE A 647 -40.57 -15.94 23.75
N LEU A 648 -39.85 -16.99 23.33
CA LEU A 648 -38.61 -17.45 23.95
C LEU A 648 -37.48 -17.31 22.92
N GLY A 649 -36.47 -16.49 23.20
CA GLY A 649 -35.33 -16.30 22.31
C GLY A 649 -34.07 -16.95 22.85
N PHE A 650 -33.33 -17.67 22.01
CA PHE A 650 -32.07 -18.28 22.40
C PHE A 650 -30.96 -17.96 21.40
N ASP A 651 -29.76 -17.69 21.89
CA ASP A 651 -28.58 -17.42 21.08
C ASP A 651 -27.30 -17.86 21.82
N LEU A 652 -26.24 -18.15 21.10
CA LEU A 652 -24.95 -18.51 21.71
C LEU A 652 -24.21 -17.26 22.23
N GLY A 653 -24.44 -16.10 21.61
CA GLY A 653 -23.78 -14.82 21.93
C GLY A 653 -24.40 -14.09 23.11
N LEU A 654 -23.83 -14.28 24.32
CA LEU A 654 -24.30 -13.62 25.55
C LEU A 654 -24.31 -12.08 25.47
N ALA A 655 -23.36 -11.49 24.74
CA ALA A 655 -23.29 -10.05 24.54
C ALA A 655 -24.50 -9.50 23.75
N LEU A 656 -24.93 -10.21 22.71
CA LEU A 656 -26.10 -9.86 21.90
C LEU A 656 -27.39 -9.92 22.73
N LEU A 657 -27.58 -11.00 23.49
CA LEU A 657 -28.76 -11.20 24.32
C LEU A 657 -28.96 -10.08 25.34
N ARG A 658 -27.86 -9.53 25.86
CA ARG A 658 -27.87 -8.42 26.85
C ARG A 658 -28.06 -7.04 26.23
N ALA A 659 -27.88 -6.89 24.92
CA ALA A 659 -27.83 -5.60 24.25
C ALA A 659 -29.20 -4.89 24.21
N ASN A 660 -30.29 -5.65 24.29
CA ASN A 660 -31.66 -5.15 24.21
C ASN A 660 -32.46 -5.59 25.44
N LYS A 661 -33.05 -4.65 26.17
CA LYS A 661 -33.84 -4.90 27.39
C LYS A 661 -35.32 -4.66 27.09
N ASP A 662 -35.98 -5.68 26.56
CA ASP A 662 -37.30 -5.57 25.91
C ASP A 662 -38.39 -6.47 26.53
N GLY A 663 -38.10 -7.10 27.68
CA GLY A 663 -39.08 -7.94 28.39
C GLY A 663 -39.43 -9.25 27.67
N ILE A 664 -38.67 -9.63 26.64
CA ILE A 664 -38.69 -10.98 26.04
C ILE A 664 -37.83 -11.91 26.89
N PHE A 665 -38.29 -13.15 27.09
CA PHE A 665 -37.50 -14.15 27.78
C PHE A 665 -36.39 -14.63 26.85
N LYS A 666 -35.13 -14.36 27.23
CA LYS A 666 -33.94 -14.65 26.42
C LYS A 666 -32.95 -15.47 27.24
N GLY A 667 -32.37 -16.50 26.63
CA GLY A 667 -31.40 -17.39 27.27
C GLY A 667 -30.22 -17.71 26.37
N GLN A 668 -29.05 -17.95 26.96
CA GLN A 668 -27.90 -18.45 26.20
C GLN A 668 -28.05 -19.95 25.98
N ALA A 669 -27.99 -20.41 24.72
CA ALA A 669 -28.05 -21.82 24.38
C ALA A 669 -27.38 -22.11 23.02
N ASP A 670 -26.91 -23.34 22.86
CA ASP A 670 -26.49 -23.88 21.57
C ASP A 670 -27.72 -24.35 20.78
N ALA A 671 -27.80 -23.99 19.49
CA ALA A 671 -28.89 -24.40 18.60
C ALA A 671 -28.95 -25.94 18.42
N LEU A 672 -27.85 -26.65 18.70
CA LEU A 672 -27.79 -28.11 18.69
C LEU A 672 -28.28 -28.75 19.99
N GLN A 673 -28.40 -27.98 21.07
CA GLN A 673 -28.84 -28.45 22.39
C GLN A 673 -29.63 -27.37 23.13
N MET A 674 -30.94 -27.35 22.92
CA MET A 674 -31.83 -26.30 23.36
C MET A 674 -32.47 -26.62 24.71
N PRO A 675 -32.52 -25.66 25.68
CA PRO A 675 -33.11 -25.85 27.00
C PRO A 675 -34.65 -25.73 26.98
N VAL A 676 -35.30 -26.34 25.99
CA VAL A 676 -36.75 -26.37 25.80
C VAL A 676 -37.21 -27.82 25.77
N ALA A 677 -38.20 -28.17 26.57
CA ALA A 677 -38.71 -29.53 26.65
C ALA A 677 -39.37 -29.97 25.33
N SER A 678 -39.38 -31.29 25.06
CA SER A 678 -39.96 -31.85 23.85
C SER A 678 -41.46 -31.53 23.75
N GLY A 679 -41.95 -31.16 22.57
CA GLY A 679 -43.36 -30.87 22.34
C GLY A 679 -43.89 -29.57 22.96
N THR A 680 -43.01 -28.63 23.33
CA THR A 680 -43.40 -27.38 24.00
C THR A 680 -43.75 -26.25 23.02
N ALA A 681 -43.05 -26.17 21.88
CA ALA A 681 -43.17 -25.05 20.95
C ALA A 681 -44.32 -25.27 19.95
N ASP A 682 -45.14 -24.24 19.76
CA ASP A 682 -46.16 -24.24 18.69
C ASP A 682 -45.55 -23.83 17.35
N ALA A 683 -44.58 -22.92 17.40
CA ALA A 683 -43.76 -22.54 16.26
C ALA A 683 -42.30 -22.28 16.65
N ILE A 684 -41.40 -22.55 15.70
CA ILE A 684 -39.98 -22.21 15.78
C ILE A 684 -39.64 -21.22 14.67
N ILE A 685 -38.82 -20.23 14.99
CA ILE A 685 -38.21 -19.29 14.05
C ILE A 685 -36.70 -19.55 14.04
N ALA A 686 -36.10 -19.55 12.86
CA ALA A 686 -34.66 -19.66 12.67
C ALA A 686 -34.21 -18.82 11.47
N THR A 687 -33.99 -17.52 11.68
CA THR A 687 -33.65 -16.60 10.57
C THR A 687 -32.16 -16.36 10.46
N ALA A 688 -31.60 -16.70 9.29
CA ALA A 688 -30.18 -16.47 8.95
C ALA A 688 -29.21 -17.05 10.00
N ILE A 689 -29.45 -18.29 10.41
CA ILE A 689 -28.63 -19.05 11.36
C ILE A 689 -28.23 -20.42 10.81
N ILE A 690 -29.06 -21.03 9.96
CA ILE A 690 -28.84 -22.42 9.51
C ILE A 690 -27.55 -22.57 8.70
N GLU A 691 -27.11 -21.49 8.03
CA GLU A 691 -25.85 -21.40 7.30
C GLU A 691 -24.60 -21.19 8.19
N HIS A 692 -24.80 -20.97 9.49
CA HIS A 692 -23.75 -20.69 10.46
C HIS A 692 -23.53 -21.81 11.48
N VAL A 693 -24.49 -22.72 11.64
CA VAL A 693 -24.36 -23.87 12.54
C VAL A 693 -23.49 -24.97 11.90
N PRO A 694 -22.67 -25.69 12.70
CA PRO A 694 -21.77 -26.72 12.17
C PRO A 694 -22.50 -27.98 11.70
N ASP A 695 -23.71 -28.25 12.21
CA ASP A 695 -24.56 -29.35 11.77
C ASP A 695 -26.03 -28.89 11.68
N ALA A 696 -26.41 -28.46 10.48
CA ALA A 696 -27.78 -28.03 10.20
C ALA A 696 -28.81 -29.17 10.37
N GLY A 697 -28.41 -30.43 10.15
CA GLY A 697 -29.28 -31.59 10.36
C GLY A 697 -29.61 -31.79 11.84
N ALA A 698 -28.60 -31.73 12.70
CA ALA A 698 -28.76 -31.83 14.15
C ALA A 698 -29.59 -30.66 14.71
N MET A 699 -29.36 -29.43 14.24
CA MET A 699 -30.20 -28.28 14.59
C MET A 699 -31.68 -28.53 14.25
N LEU A 700 -31.96 -29.05 13.06
CA LEU A 700 -33.34 -29.35 12.63
C LEU A 700 -33.98 -30.47 13.45
N GLN A 701 -33.21 -31.50 13.85
CA GLN A 701 -33.70 -32.54 14.76
C GLN A 701 -34.06 -31.96 16.13
N GLU A 702 -33.23 -31.07 16.64
CA GLU A 702 -33.49 -30.40 17.91
C GLU A 702 -34.72 -29.49 17.84
N CYS A 703 -34.90 -28.77 16.72
CA CYS A 703 -36.12 -28.03 16.43
C CYS A 703 -37.36 -28.94 16.34
N LEU A 704 -37.25 -30.07 15.64
CA LEU A 704 -38.34 -31.03 15.53
C LEU A 704 -38.71 -31.62 16.91
N ARG A 705 -37.73 -31.90 17.78
CA ARG A 705 -37.95 -32.36 19.15
C ARG A 705 -38.78 -31.36 19.95
N MET A 706 -38.41 -30.08 19.91
CA MET A 706 -39.09 -29.00 20.63
C MET A 706 -40.52 -28.74 20.15
N LEU A 707 -40.81 -28.94 18.85
CA LEU A 707 -42.15 -28.72 18.30
C LEU A 707 -43.16 -29.76 18.79
N ARG A 708 -44.37 -29.29 19.10
CA ARG A 708 -45.53 -30.19 19.26
C ARG A 708 -45.97 -30.81 17.92
N PRO A 709 -46.71 -31.93 17.92
CA PRO A 709 -47.34 -32.45 16.71
C PRO A 709 -48.14 -31.38 15.97
N GLY A 710 -47.93 -31.23 14.66
CA GLY A 710 -48.56 -30.19 13.84
C GLY A 710 -48.00 -28.76 14.00
N GLY A 711 -47.01 -28.56 14.88
CA GLY A 711 -46.27 -27.30 14.98
C GLY A 711 -45.43 -26.99 13.73
N ILE A 712 -45.04 -25.74 13.55
CA ILE A 712 -44.33 -25.27 12.34
C ILE A 712 -42.96 -24.68 12.65
N MET A 713 -42.02 -24.82 11.73
CA MET A 713 -40.73 -24.13 11.73
C MET A 713 -40.65 -23.19 10.53
N VAL A 714 -40.32 -21.93 10.78
CA VAL A 714 -40.05 -20.92 9.75
C VAL A 714 -38.56 -20.63 9.75
N ALA A 715 -37.87 -20.95 8.66
CA ALA A 715 -36.45 -20.67 8.50
C ALA A 715 -36.19 -19.78 7.29
N THR A 716 -35.17 -18.94 7.39
CA THR A 716 -34.69 -18.12 6.26
C THR A 716 -33.18 -18.21 6.14
N THR A 717 -32.67 -18.15 4.91
CA THR A 717 -31.23 -18.19 4.62
C THR A 717 -30.95 -17.40 3.32
N PRO A 718 -29.74 -16.85 3.11
CA PRO A 718 -29.35 -16.19 1.87
C PRO A 718 -29.45 -17.11 0.63
N ASP A 719 -29.73 -16.54 -0.55
CA ASP A 719 -29.65 -17.28 -1.82
C ASP A 719 -28.21 -17.31 -2.35
N PRO A 720 -27.58 -18.49 -2.51
CA PRO A 720 -26.19 -18.59 -2.99
C PRO A 720 -26.00 -18.10 -4.43
N THR A 721 -27.06 -17.98 -5.23
CA THR A 721 -26.98 -17.55 -6.64
C THR A 721 -26.59 -16.07 -6.73
N LEU A 722 -27.23 -15.22 -5.93
CA LEU A 722 -26.92 -13.79 -5.89
C LEU A 722 -25.60 -13.55 -5.16
N GLU A 723 -25.27 -14.38 -4.19
CA GLU A 723 -23.99 -14.34 -3.47
C GLU A 723 -22.81 -14.66 -4.40
N ARG A 724 -22.95 -15.67 -5.27
CA ARG A 724 -21.96 -16.01 -6.32
C ARG A 724 -21.80 -14.90 -7.35
N ILE A 725 -22.89 -14.26 -7.75
CA ILE A 725 -22.85 -13.11 -8.68
C ILE A 725 -22.19 -11.91 -7.98
N SER A 726 -22.57 -11.62 -6.73
CA SER A 726 -22.04 -10.53 -5.89
C SER A 726 -20.56 -10.71 -5.57
N ALA A 727 -20.10 -11.94 -5.35
CA ALA A 727 -18.70 -12.30 -5.16
C ALA A 727 -17.88 -12.10 -6.45
N ARG A 728 -18.48 -12.36 -7.63
CA ARG A 728 -17.85 -12.12 -8.95
C ARG A 728 -17.73 -10.64 -9.29
N ILE A 729 -18.65 -9.81 -8.80
CA ILE A 729 -18.68 -8.34 -9.04
C ILE A 729 -18.13 -7.53 -7.86
N GLY A 730 -17.70 -8.18 -6.78
CA GLY A 730 -17.01 -7.58 -5.63
C GLY A 730 -17.86 -6.65 -4.76
N LEU A 731 -19.20 -6.77 -4.78
CA LEU A 731 -20.10 -5.80 -4.14
C LEU A 731 -20.53 -6.17 -2.71
N LEU A 732 -20.43 -7.45 -2.30
CA LEU A 732 -20.72 -7.89 -0.94
C LEU A 732 -19.83 -9.10 -0.60
N LYS A 733 -19.05 -9.01 0.48
CA LYS A 733 -18.45 -10.16 1.18
C LYS A 733 -19.06 -10.17 2.58
N GLU A 734 -20.02 -11.04 2.84
CA GLU A 734 -20.44 -11.33 4.23
C GLU A 734 -19.52 -12.44 4.77
N PRO A 735 -18.85 -12.25 5.93
CA PRO A 735 -18.02 -13.28 6.52
C PRO A 735 -18.87 -14.33 7.25
N GLY A 736 -18.57 -15.62 7.06
CA GLY A 736 -18.87 -16.65 8.05
C GLY A 736 -19.94 -17.72 7.73
N HIS A 737 -20.38 -17.90 6.48
CA HIS A 737 -21.20 -19.07 6.12
C HIS A 737 -20.33 -20.34 6.16
N GLN A 738 -20.69 -21.31 6.99
CA GLN A 738 -20.04 -22.63 7.00
C GLN A 738 -20.53 -23.48 5.82
N GLU A 739 -21.83 -23.38 5.50
CA GLU A 739 -22.48 -24.01 4.35
C GLU A 739 -23.45 -23.04 3.68
N THR A 740 -23.74 -23.23 2.38
CA THR A 740 -24.76 -22.45 1.64
C THR A 740 -25.81 -23.39 1.06
N PHE A 741 -27.08 -23.03 1.21
CA PHE A 741 -28.21 -23.86 0.78
C PHE A 741 -29.02 -23.14 -0.30
N ASN A 742 -29.21 -23.78 -1.45
CA ASN A 742 -30.28 -23.38 -2.35
C ASN A 742 -31.63 -23.95 -1.88
N LEU A 743 -32.73 -23.46 -2.45
CA LEU A 743 -34.08 -23.78 -2.01
C LEU A 743 -34.40 -25.29 -2.07
N GLN A 744 -33.84 -26.01 -3.06
CA GLN A 744 -34.02 -27.45 -3.18
C GLN A 744 -33.23 -28.19 -2.10
N GLN A 745 -31.97 -27.81 -1.86
CA GLN A 745 -31.15 -28.40 -0.79
C GLN A 745 -31.78 -28.18 0.58
N LEU A 746 -32.33 -26.98 0.82
CA LEU A 746 -33.03 -26.65 2.05
C LEU A 746 -34.30 -27.49 2.23
N ARG A 747 -35.05 -27.72 1.14
CA ARG A 747 -36.21 -28.62 1.13
C ARG A 747 -35.80 -30.06 1.46
N ASP A 748 -34.80 -30.60 0.78
CA ASP A 748 -34.31 -31.97 1.00
C ASP A 748 -33.78 -32.16 2.42
N LEU A 749 -33.17 -31.12 3.00
CA LEU A 749 -32.69 -31.13 4.38
C LEU A 749 -33.86 -31.16 5.39
N PHE A 750 -34.88 -30.33 5.19
CA PHE A 750 -36.10 -30.33 6.01
C PHE A 750 -36.85 -31.67 5.94
N GLU A 751 -37.02 -32.21 4.74
CA GLU A 751 -37.71 -33.49 4.54
C GLU A 751 -36.93 -34.66 5.18
N ARG A 752 -35.60 -34.70 5.04
CA ARG A 752 -34.75 -35.68 5.73
C ARG A 752 -34.79 -35.55 7.25
N ALA A 753 -34.92 -34.32 7.75
CA ALA A 753 -35.06 -34.08 9.19
C ALA A 753 -36.43 -34.52 9.75
N GLY A 754 -37.43 -34.78 8.89
CA GLY A 754 -38.76 -35.24 9.30
C GLY A 754 -39.86 -34.18 9.22
N PHE A 755 -39.59 -33.02 8.60
CA PHE A 755 -40.60 -32.00 8.34
C PHE A 755 -41.38 -32.29 7.06
N GLU A 756 -42.68 -31.99 7.09
CA GLU A 756 -43.48 -31.79 5.89
C GLU A 756 -43.31 -30.34 5.42
N VAL A 757 -42.67 -30.12 4.27
CA VAL A 757 -42.46 -28.76 3.74
C VAL A 757 -43.77 -28.22 3.14
N VAL A 758 -44.32 -27.18 3.76
CA VAL A 758 -45.61 -26.57 3.37
C VAL A 758 -45.48 -25.27 2.58
N GLN A 759 -44.31 -24.62 2.63
CA GLN A 759 -44.00 -23.46 1.79
C GLN A 759 -42.50 -23.36 1.55
N THR A 760 -42.14 -23.00 0.32
CA THR A 760 -40.84 -22.42 0.01
C THR A 760 -41.08 -21.13 -0.79
N LYS A 761 -40.29 -20.08 -0.55
CA LYS A 761 -40.33 -18.86 -1.36
C LYS A 761 -39.00 -18.14 -1.35
N LYS A 762 -38.70 -17.39 -2.40
CA LYS A 762 -37.62 -16.41 -2.40
C LYS A 762 -38.20 -15.02 -2.15
N PHE A 763 -37.44 -14.13 -1.52
CA PHE A 763 -37.89 -12.79 -1.18
C PHE A 763 -36.71 -11.82 -1.06
N MET A 764 -37.02 -10.52 -0.95
CA MET A 764 -36.04 -9.43 -0.80
C MET A 764 -35.20 -9.23 -2.06
N PHE A 765 -35.74 -8.46 -3.00
CA PHE A 765 -35.02 -8.06 -4.23
C PHE A 765 -33.87 -7.09 -3.95
N SER A 766 -34.05 -6.15 -3.00
CA SER A 766 -33.03 -5.16 -2.66
C SER A 766 -32.52 -5.31 -1.22
N PRO A 767 -31.20 -5.24 -0.98
CA PRO A 767 -30.64 -5.29 0.37
C PRO A 767 -30.82 -3.98 1.16
N VAL A 768 -31.20 -2.87 0.50
CA VAL A 768 -31.30 -1.52 1.11
C VAL A 768 -32.73 -0.98 1.19
N GLY A 769 -33.68 -1.61 0.47
CA GLY A 769 -35.07 -1.18 0.45
C GLY A 769 -35.33 0.04 -0.43
N PHE A 770 -36.43 0.04 -1.19
CA PHE A 770 -36.90 1.26 -1.89
C PHE A 770 -38.44 1.28 -2.06
N PRO A 771 -39.07 2.44 -2.38
CA PRO A 771 -40.52 2.52 -2.53
C PRO A 771 -41.06 1.53 -3.57
N ALA A 772 -42.23 0.93 -3.28
CA ALA A 772 -42.93 -0.04 -4.13
C ALA A 772 -42.21 -1.40 -4.38
N GLU A 773 -41.15 -1.72 -3.63
CA GLU A 773 -40.42 -2.99 -3.79
C GLU A 773 -41.32 -4.23 -3.69
N LYS A 774 -42.25 -4.32 -2.73
CA LYS A 774 -43.18 -5.46 -2.62
C LYS A 774 -44.14 -5.61 -3.83
N VAL A 775 -44.33 -4.56 -4.63
CA VAL A 775 -45.13 -4.60 -5.86
C VAL A 775 -44.26 -5.13 -7.01
N ILE A 776 -43.02 -4.67 -7.09
CA ILE A 776 -42.02 -5.12 -8.06
C ILE A 776 -41.67 -6.59 -7.81
N GLU A 777 -41.44 -6.99 -6.56
CA GLU A 777 -41.21 -8.39 -6.17
C GLU A 777 -42.35 -9.29 -6.67
N ARG A 778 -43.61 -8.88 -6.46
CA ARG A 778 -44.78 -9.62 -6.98
C ARG A 778 -44.78 -9.71 -8.51
N GLY A 779 -44.37 -8.66 -9.21
CA GLY A 779 -44.23 -8.67 -10.66
C GLY A 779 -43.11 -9.60 -11.15
N ILE A 780 -41.94 -9.57 -10.49
CA ILE A 780 -40.78 -10.42 -10.80
C ILE A 780 -41.11 -11.90 -10.56
N SER A 781 -41.75 -12.23 -9.44
CA SER A 781 -42.19 -13.60 -9.13
C SER A 781 -43.28 -14.09 -10.08
N ALA A 782 -44.24 -13.22 -10.46
CA ALA A 782 -45.24 -13.57 -11.48
C ALA A 782 -44.62 -13.83 -12.86
N ALA A 783 -43.47 -13.21 -13.16
CA ALA A 783 -42.71 -13.42 -14.39
C ALA A 783 -41.72 -14.62 -14.32
N GLY A 784 -41.66 -15.34 -13.20
CA GLY A 784 -40.74 -16.48 -13.01
C GLY A 784 -39.26 -16.09 -12.90
N LEU A 785 -38.96 -14.83 -12.57
CA LEU A 785 -37.60 -14.29 -12.48
C LEU A 785 -37.05 -14.29 -11.05
N ASP A 786 -37.43 -15.27 -10.22
CA ASP A 786 -37.07 -15.32 -8.80
C ASP A 786 -35.56 -15.46 -8.51
N VAL A 787 -34.73 -15.66 -9.55
CA VAL A 787 -33.27 -15.73 -9.44
C VAL A 787 -32.62 -14.45 -8.88
N VAL A 788 -33.31 -13.30 -8.97
CA VAL A 788 -32.79 -12.01 -8.50
C VAL A 788 -33.06 -11.73 -7.02
N MET A 789 -33.74 -12.62 -6.31
CA MET A 789 -34.04 -12.47 -4.89
C MET A 789 -32.83 -12.85 -4.03
N ALA A 790 -32.54 -12.04 -3.01
CA ALA A 790 -31.35 -12.22 -2.17
C ALA A 790 -31.54 -13.24 -1.05
N ASN A 791 -32.78 -13.54 -0.65
CA ASN A 791 -33.08 -14.43 0.47
C ASN A 791 -34.12 -15.50 0.10
N GLN A 792 -34.11 -16.56 0.89
CA GLN A 792 -35.01 -17.70 0.76
C GLN A 792 -35.69 -17.98 2.10
N LEU A 793 -36.94 -18.45 2.05
CA LEU A 793 -37.76 -18.84 3.19
C LEU A 793 -38.31 -20.24 2.96
N ILE A 794 -38.29 -21.06 4.01
CA ILE A 794 -38.95 -22.36 4.07
C ILE A 794 -39.83 -22.45 5.30
N VAL A 795 -40.98 -23.11 5.16
CA VAL A 795 -41.86 -23.48 6.28
C VAL A 795 -42.01 -24.98 6.29
N GLY A 796 -41.56 -25.62 7.37
CA GLY A 796 -41.75 -27.03 7.66
C GLY A 796 -42.82 -27.24 8.73
N ARG A 797 -43.59 -28.32 8.62
CA ARG A 797 -44.56 -28.75 9.63
C ARG A 797 -44.12 -30.09 10.22
N LYS A 798 -44.18 -30.23 11.54
CA LYS A 798 -43.97 -31.52 12.20
C LYS A 798 -45.16 -32.43 11.93
N ARG A 799 -44.91 -33.60 11.34
CA ARG A 799 -45.93 -34.63 11.15
C ARG A 799 -46.47 -35.10 12.51
N GLY A 800 -47.78 -35.37 12.53
CA GLY A 800 -48.54 -35.74 13.73
C GLY A 800 -48.06 -37.00 14.40
#